data_AF-A0A7C3YJ91-F1
#
_entry.id   AF-A0A7C3YJ91-F1
#
_cell.length_a   1.000
_cell.length_b   1.000
_cell.length_c   1.000
_cell.angle_alpha   90.00
_cell.angle_beta   90.00
_cell.angle_gamma   90.00
#
_symmetry.space_group_name_H-M   'P 1'
#
loop_
_entity.id
_entity.type
_entity.pdbx_description
1 polymer ?
#
loop_
_entity_poly.entity_id
_entity_poly.type
_entity_poly.pdbx_seq_one_letter_code
_entity_poly.pdbx_strand_id
1 'polypeptide(L)'
;MTALTLYVAVDGNDSWSGQANKPFATIERARDEIRKIKKSGNIPEGEIIIEIKGGTYYRDQAFVLNSEDSGSEKSPIIYQASKGEEVRFVGGKQVKDFSKVTDKDVLDRLDPEVRDKIYQADLKAIGIEDFGNVNGGGIELFYNDKPMTLARYPNDGFIKIVGLVGGDPVDVRGTKGDKIGKFIYEGERPNRWVGEKDAWVHGYWFWDWSDQRHPIESIDTEKHIISVKPPYHGYGYRVGQWFYGLNILAELDMPGEWYLDRETGILYFMPPSPIENGQAIVSVQKTHVNMENVSYVTIKGITFEAVRGTAINIQGGNDNKIVNCTLRNIGSWAINVSGGKNNGVIGCDIYEIGDGGISMSGGDRKKLEPAGHYAENNDIHNYGRWNRMYQSGISMSGVGIRANNNLIYDAPHIAIFFSGNDHIIEFNEIYNVCYESNDAGAIYAGRNWSMRGTEIRYNYFHHINGFEGKGCVGVYLDDMFCGTLIYGNIFYKVTMAAFIGGGRDCTIENNIFVDCVPAIHIDARAMNWASYHVATTMTETLKEMPYQNELWSKRYPELVNILDDEPAAPKGNLVIRNISVGGKWDGIYNEARPYVTVKDNLVDQDPKFVKTPPESFQLSDDSPAYKLGFKPIPIEKIGLKR
;
A
#
# COMPACT_ATOMS: atom_id res chain seq x y z
N MET A 1 41.08 -9.62 -9.01
CA MET A 1 40.95 -8.15 -9.01
C MET A 1 40.33 -7.78 -7.68
N THR A 2 40.95 -6.90 -6.92
CA THR A 2 40.49 -6.53 -5.57
C THR A 2 39.36 -5.52 -5.66
N ALA A 3 38.17 -5.91 -5.21
CA ALA A 3 37.06 -5.00 -4.95
C ALA A 3 37.56 -3.82 -4.09
N LEU A 4 37.15 -2.60 -4.43
CA LEU A 4 37.39 -1.45 -3.54
C LEU A 4 36.39 -1.54 -2.40
N THR A 5 36.88 -1.59 -1.16
CA THR A 5 36.04 -1.59 0.03
C THR A 5 36.32 -0.36 0.89
N LEU A 6 35.28 0.43 1.15
CA LEU A 6 35.27 1.53 2.11
C LEU A 6 34.40 1.14 3.30
N TYR A 7 34.72 1.65 4.48
CA TYR A 7 34.05 1.32 5.74
C TYR A 7 33.45 2.57 6.37
N VAL A 8 32.23 2.43 6.90
CA VAL A 8 31.51 3.46 7.66
C VAL A 8 31.16 2.88 9.03
N ALA A 9 31.38 3.62 10.12
CA ALA A 9 31.11 3.17 11.49
C ALA A 9 30.59 4.31 12.37
N VAL A 10 29.78 4.00 13.38
CA VAL A 10 29.23 4.99 14.33
C VAL A 10 30.31 5.73 15.12
N ASP A 11 31.46 5.09 15.35
CA ASP A 11 32.66 5.62 16.00
C ASP A 11 33.73 6.05 14.98
N GLY A 12 33.37 6.13 13.69
CA GLY A 12 34.24 6.56 12.62
C GLY A 12 34.52 8.06 12.61
N ASN A 13 35.31 8.51 11.63
CA ASN A 13 35.63 9.93 11.46
C ASN A 13 35.79 10.27 9.97
N ASP A 14 35.11 11.31 9.49
CA ASP A 14 35.13 11.67 8.06
C ASP A 14 36.47 12.23 7.54
N SER A 15 37.41 12.53 8.45
CA SER A 15 38.81 12.85 8.11
C SER A 15 39.70 11.62 7.93
N TRP A 16 39.21 10.42 8.24
CA TRP A 16 39.97 9.16 8.11
C TRP A 16 40.01 8.64 6.68
N SER A 17 40.66 7.49 6.46
CA SER A 17 40.89 6.94 5.13
C SER A 17 39.71 6.13 4.59
N GLY A 18 38.73 5.77 5.42
CA GLY A 18 37.65 4.84 5.06
C GLY A 18 38.09 3.38 5.03
N GLN A 19 39.27 3.05 5.56
CA GLN A 19 39.73 1.67 5.70
C GLN A 19 39.15 1.02 6.97
N ALA A 20 39.20 -0.30 7.07
CA ALA A 20 38.59 -1.04 8.20
C ALA A 20 39.05 -0.55 9.60
N ASN A 21 40.31 -0.16 9.75
CA ASN A 21 40.87 0.37 11.01
C ASN A 21 40.69 1.88 11.20
N LYS A 22 40.18 2.57 10.17
CA LYS A 22 40.00 4.02 10.10
C LYS A 22 38.75 4.34 9.26
N PRO A 23 37.55 3.87 9.68
CA PRO A 23 36.31 4.03 8.92
C PRO A 23 35.84 5.49 8.90
N PHE A 24 35.08 5.85 7.86
CA PHE A 24 34.35 7.11 7.84
C PHE A 24 33.22 7.11 8.89
N ALA A 25 32.77 8.28 9.31
CA ALA A 25 31.60 8.41 10.17
C ALA A 25 30.30 8.35 9.36
N THR A 26 30.32 8.83 8.11
CA THR A 26 29.11 9.00 7.29
C THR A 26 29.19 8.29 5.93
N ILE A 27 28.02 7.91 5.42
CA ILE A 27 27.87 7.37 4.06
C ILE A 27 28.06 8.44 2.99
N GLU A 28 27.78 9.71 3.30
CA GLU A 28 28.10 10.87 2.45
C GLU A 28 29.59 10.93 2.15
N ARG A 29 30.41 10.77 3.19
CA ARG A 29 31.86 10.80 3.03
C ARG A 29 32.37 9.65 2.16
N ALA A 30 31.80 8.46 2.30
CA ALA A 30 32.10 7.31 1.45
C ALA A 30 31.73 7.57 -0.02
N ARG A 31 30.53 8.09 -0.28
CA ARG A 31 30.08 8.54 -1.61
C ARG A 31 31.08 9.54 -2.21
N ASP A 32 31.47 10.55 -1.43
CA ASP A 32 32.37 11.61 -1.90
C ASP A 32 33.79 11.08 -2.20
N GLU A 33 34.28 10.06 -1.48
CA GLU A 33 35.53 9.39 -1.85
C GLU A 33 35.40 8.64 -3.18
N ILE A 34 34.27 7.97 -3.42
CA ILE A 34 34.02 7.30 -4.70
C ILE A 34 33.98 8.32 -5.84
N ARG A 35 33.32 9.47 -5.65
CA ARG A 35 33.33 10.57 -6.64
C ARG A 35 34.74 11.04 -6.96
N LYS A 36 35.60 11.16 -5.95
CA LYS A 36 37.02 11.54 -6.12
C LYS A 36 37.81 10.48 -6.89
N ILE A 37 37.61 9.20 -6.60
CA ILE A 37 38.25 8.07 -7.32
C ILE A 37 37.81 8.04 -8.79
N LYS A 38 36.50 8.24 -9.05
CA LYS A 38 35.98 8.35 -10.43
C LYS A 38 36.61 9.51 -11.19
N LYS A 39 36.73 10.69 -10.55
CA LYS A 39 37.36 11.88 -11.15
C LYS A 39 38.83 11.68 -11.47
N SER A 40 39.54 10.80 -10.76
CA SER A 40 40.95 10.49 -11.06
C SER A 40 41.13 9.48 -12.18
N GLY A 41 40.04 8.94 -12.77
CA GLY A 41 40.09 7.93 -13.83
C GLY A 41 40.46 6.52 -13.36
N ASN A 42 40.60 6.31 -12.05
CA ASN A 42 41.04 5.03 -11.46
C ASN A 42 39.86 4.22 -10.92
N ILE A 43 38.83 3.99 -11.75
CA ILE A 43 37.68 3.17 -11.33
C ILE A 43 38.13 1.70 -11.35
N PRO A 44 38.14 1.00 -10.20
CA PRO A 44 38.51 -0.40 -10.16
C PRO A 44 37.47 -1.25 -10.90
N GLU A 45 37.91 -2.25 -11.65
CA GLU A 45 37.02 -3.31 -12.14
C GLU A 45 36.56 -4.19 -10.97
N GLY A 46 35.28 -4.58 -10.99
CA GLY A 46 34.63 -5.30 -9.90
C GLY A 46 33.81 -4.40 -8.98
N GLU A 47 33.13 -5.02 -8.01
CA GLU A 47 32.23 -4.33 -7.09
C GLU A 47 32.97 -3.28 -6.24
N ILE A 48 32.36 -2.11 -6.09
CA ILE A 48 32.77 -1.07 -5.14
C ILE A 48 31.85 -1.19 -3.93
N ILE A 49 32.38 -1.65 -2.81
CA ILE A 49 31.62 -1.99 -1.61
C ILE A 49 31.80 -0.90 -0.55
N ILE A 50 30.71 -0.40 -0.01
CA ILE A 50 30.66 0.42 1.19
C ILE A 50 30.10 -0.47 2.31
N GLU A 51 30.98 -0.95 3.17
CA GLU A 51 30.68 -1.76 4.35
C GLU A 51 30.28 -0.85 5.52
N ILE A 52 29.03 -0.93 5.95
CA ILE A 52 28.50 -0.14 7.07
C ILE A 52 28.47 -1.02 8.31
N LYS A 53 29.19 -0.61 9.34
CA LYS A 53 29.28 -1.31 10.62
C LYS A 53 28.01 -1.16 11.45
N GLY A 54 27.77 -2.16 12.29
CA GLY A 54 26.59 -2.27 13.13
C GLY A 54 26.46 -1.08 14.05
N GLY A 55 25.24 -0.58 14.16
CA GLY A 55 24.94 0.60 14.96
C GLY A 55 23.70 1.35 14.50
N THR A 56 23.30 2.31 15.32
CA THR A 56 22.20 3.23 15.02
C THR A 56 22.76 4.56 14.57
N TYR A 57 22.43 4.93 13.33
CA TYR A 57 22.80 6.18 12.69
C TYR A 57 21.56 7.09 12.68
N TYR A 58 21.51 8.05 13.60
CA TYR A 58 20.50 9.11 13.57
C TYR A 58 20.83 10.09 12.45
N ARG A 59 19.83 10.38 11.62
CA ARG A 59 19.98 11.13 10.37
C ARG A 59 19.24 12.46 10.46
N ASP A 60 19.95 13.54 10.18
CA ASP A 60 19.41 14.90 10.08
C ASP A 60 19.13 15.35 8.63
N GLN A 61 19.53 14.52 7.66
CA GLN A 61 19.30 14.74 6.24
C GLN A 61 19.24 13.42 5.47
N ALA A 62 18.58 13.47 4.32
CA ALA A 62 18.52 12.38 3.36
C ALA A 62 19.88 12.13 2.70
N PHE A 63 20.19 10.86 2.42
CA PHE A 63 21.30 10.47 1.58
C PHE A 63 20.94 10.67 0.11
N VAL A 64 21.64 11.58 -0.56
CA VAL A 64 21.36 11.95 -1.96
C VAL A 64 22.41 11.33 -2.89
N LEU A 65 21.92 10.61 -3.91
CA LEU A 65 22.70 10.09 -5.01
C LEU A 65 22.18 10.68 -6.32
N ASN A 66 23.09 11.12 -7.19
CA ASN A 66 22.77 11.61 -8.52
C ASN A 66 23.54 10.84 -9.61
N SER A 67 23.43 11.24 -10.87
CA SER A 67 24.09 10.54 -11.99
C SER A 67 25.60 10.36 -11.83
N GLU A 68 26.30 11.25 -11.13
CA GLU A 68 27.75 11.13 -10.83
C GLU A 68 28.07 9.93 -9.91
N ASP A 69 27.07 9.45 -9.17
CA ASP A 69 27.17 8.34 -8.24
C ASP A 69 26.92 6.99 -8.91
N SER A 70 26.54 6.97 -10.18
CA SER A 70 26.27 5.73 -10.92
C SER A 70 27.49 4.80 -11.00
N GLY A 71 27.28 3.52 -10.73
CA GLY A 71 28.21 2.47 -11.10
C GLY A 71 28.14 2.15 -12.60
N SER A 72 28.66 0.98 -12.95
CA SER A 72 28.46 0.36 -14.27
C SER A 72 28.25 -1.13 -14.09
N GLU A 73 27.85 -1.84 -15.15
CA GLU A 73 27.77 -3.31 -15.16
C GLU A 73 29.10 -3.96 -14.71
N LYS A 74 30.25 -3.36 -15.06
CA LYS A 74 31.59 -3.87 -14.69
C LYS A 74 32.04 -3.46 -13.29
N SER A 75 31.49 -2.37 -12.76
CA SER A 75 31.85 -1.78 -11.47
C SER A 75 30.61 -1.23 -10.76
N PRO A 76 29.70 -2.10 -10.30
CA PRO A 76 28.53 -1.67 -9.56
C PRO A 76 28.94 -1.16 -8.17
N ILE A 77 28.14 -0.27 -7.59
CA ILE A 77 28.38 0.28 -6.26
C ILE A 77 27.36 -0.29 -5.28
N ILE A 78 27.84 -0.82 -4.15
CA ILE A 78 27.03 -1.54 -3.18
C ILE A 78 27.21 -0.90 -1.80
N TYR A 79 26.16 -0.28 -1.28
CA TYR A 79 26.08 0.14 0.12
C TYR A 79 25.45 -0.98 0.92
N GLN A 80 26.20 -1.63 1.82
CA GLN A 80 25.69 -2.79 2.55
C GLN A 80 26.02 -2.77 4.03
N ALA A 81 25.10 -3.29 4.84
CA ALA A 81 25.41 -3.66 6.21
C ALA A 81 26.50 -4.75 6.25
N SER A 82 27.42 -4.62 7.20
CA SER A 82 28.43 -5.65 7.45
C SER A 82 27.78 -6.95 7.87
N LYS A 83 28.38 -8.06 7.44
CA LYS A 83 27.82 -9.40 7.59
C LYS A 83 27.50 -9.73 9.06
N GLY A 84 26.22 -9.98 9.34
CA GLY A 84 25.75 -10.35 10.68
C GLY A 84 25.62 -9.19 11.65
N GLU A 85 25.87 -7.96 11.19
CA GLU A 85 25.72 -6.73 11.97
C GLU A 85 24.40 -6.04 11.62
N GLU A 86 23.73 -5.46 12.61
CA GLU A 86 22.50 -4.69 12.41
C GLU A 86 22.83 -3.21 12.18
N VAL A 87 22.42 -2.67 11.04
CA VAL A 87 22.59 -1.25 10.69
C VAL A 87 21.22 -0.59 10.64
N ARG A 88 21.02 0.44 11.47
CA ARG A 88 19.76 1.19 11.56
C ARG A 88 19.97 2.63 11.15
N PHE A 89 19.23 3.11 10.15
CA PHE A 89 19.12 4.52 9.81
C PHE A 89 17.79 5.05 10.34
N VAL A 90 17.89 5.99 11.28
CA VAL A 90 16.75 6.54 12.01
C VAL A 90 16.55 8.00 11.61
N GLY A 91 15.42 8.30 10.96
CA GLY A 91 15.04 9.65 10.55
C GLY A 91 14.33 10.44 11.66
N GLY A 92 14.15 9.82 12.82
CA GLY A 92 13.52 10.41 13.99
C GLY A 92 14.52 10.96 15.01
N LYS A 93 13.98 11.59 16.04
CA LYS A 93 14.73 12.09 17.19
C LYS A 93 14.24 11.40 18.47
N GLN A 94 15.18 10.98 19.30
CA GLN A 94 14.86 10.37 20.59
C GLN A 94 14.33 11.43 21.56
N VAL A 95 13.23 11.11 22.26
CA VAL A 95 12.67 11.91 23.34
C VAL A 95 13.05 11.23 24.67
N LYS A 96 13.74 11.96 25.56
CA LYS A 96 14.27 11.39 26.82
C LYS A 96 13.68 12.04 28.07
N ASP A 97 13.45 13.35 28.03
CA ASP A 97 13.11 14.15 29.20
C ASP A 97 11.61 14.11 29.52
N PHE A 98 11.08 12.89 29.71
CA PHE A 98 9.71 12.69 30.14
C PHE A 98 9.56 12.96 31.64
N SER A 99 8.47 13.62 32.00
CA SER A 99 8.05 13.83 33.38
C SER A 99 6.57 13.51 33.53
N LYS A 100 6.10 13.16 34.74
CA LYS A 100 4.67 12.95 34.96
C LYS A 100 3.91 14.26 34.78
N VAL A 101 2.72 14.18 34.19
CA VAL A 101 1.81 15.33 34.11
C VAL A 101 1.38 15.73 35.52
N THR A 102 1.55 17.01 35.83
CA THR A 102 1.15 17.61 37.12
C THR A 102 0.23 18.81 36.96
N ASP A 103 0.06 19.31 35.73
CA ASP A 103 -0.83 20.41 35.41
C ASP A 103 -2.29 20.00 35.64
N LYS A 104 -2.98 20.74 36.51
CA LYS A 104 -4.35 20.42 36.90
C LYS A 104 -5.33 20.54 35.74
N ASP A 105 -5.17 21.53 34.86
CA ASP A 105 -6.09 21.76 33.75
C ASP A 105 -5.97 20.65 32.69
N VAL A 106 -4.77 20.10 32.51
CA VAL A 106 -4.53 18.91 31.69
C VAL A 106 -5.15 17.68 32.35
N LEU A 107 -4.87 17.45 33.64
CA LEU A 107 -5.36 16.28 34.38
C LEU A 107 -6.88 16.22 34.46
N ASP A 108 -7.56 17.37 34.61
CA ASP A 108 -9.01 17.43 34.74
C ASP A 108 -9.75 17.03 33.44
N ARG A 109 -9.09 17.08 32.28
CA ARG A 109 -9.61 16.59 30.99
C ARG A 109 -9.47 15.07 30.80
N LEU A 110 -8.50 14.46 31.48
CA LEU A 110 -8.19 13.04 31.40
C LEU A 110 -9.08 12.20 32.31
N ASP A 111 -9.28 10.93 31.92
CA ASP A 111 -9.96 9.96 32.77
C ASP A 111 -9.24 9.76 34.11
N PRO A 112 -9.94 9.76 35.26
CA PRO A 112 -9.32 9.66 36.57
C PRO A 112 -8.36 8.47 36.73
N GLU A 113 -8.65 7.36 36.05
CA GLU A 113 -7.92 6.08 36.14
C GLU A 113 -6.56 6.08 35.42
N VAL A 114 -6.29 7.09 34.58
CA VAL A 114 -5.04 7.17 33.79
C VAL A 114 -4.15 8.34 34.17
N ARG A 115 -4.65 9.30 34.95
CA ARG A 115 -3.94 10.55 35.33
C ARG A 115 -2.53 10.33 35.86
N ASP A 116 -2.31 9.29 36.67
CA ASP A 116 -1.00 8.99 37.27
C ASP A 116 -0.03 8.21 36.35
N LYS A 117 -0.50 7.84 35.15
CA LYS A 117 0.19 7.06 34.12
C LYS A 117 0.61 7.89 32.90
N ILE A 118 0.19 9.15 32.81
CA ILE A 118 0.54 10.03 31.68
C ILE A 118 1.84 10.76 31.95
N TYR A 119 2.73 10.71 30.96
CA TYR A 119 3.98 11.44 30.91
C TYR A 119 3.90 12.55 29.85
N GLN A 120 4.71 13.59 30.04
CA GLN A 120 4.85 14.69 29.09
C GLN A 120 6.31 15.00 28.79
N ALA A 121 6.57 15.49 27.57
CA ALA A 121 7.86 16.02 27.14
C ALA A 121 7.68 17.23 26.22
N ASP A 122 8.58 18.21 26.31
CA ASP A 122 8.60 19.38 25.44
C ASP A 122 9.44 19.09 24.19
N LEU A 123 8.77 18.98 23.04
CA LEU A 123 9.44 18.71 21.76
C LEU A 123 10.23 19.93 21.26
N LYS A 124 9.82 21.15 21.59
CA LYS A 124 10.55 22.37 21.21
C LYS A 124 11.86 22.49 21.99
N ALA A 125 11.89 22.03 23.24
CA ALA A 125 13.13 21.98 24.04
C ALA A 125 14.21 21.11 23.41
N ILE A 126 13.82 20.11 22.61
CA ILE A 126 14.75 19.30 21.79
C ILE A 126 14.79 19.75 20.33
N GLY A 127 14.41 20.98 20.01
CA GLY A 127 14.55 21.58 18.68
C GLY A 127 13.61 21.04 17.61
N ILE A 128 12.45 20.50 17.99
CA ILE A 128 11.39 20.09 17.07
C ILE A 128 10.27 21.13 17.09
N GLU A 129 10.11 21.84 15.98
CA GLU A 129 9.10 22.90 15.83
C GLU A 129 8.07 22.60 14.73
N ASP A 130 8.39 21.70 13.80
CA ASP A 130 7.46 21.21 12.76
C ASP A 130 6.86 19.86 13.15
N PHE A 131 5.60 19.89 13.59
CA PHE A 131 4.82 18.71 13.98
C PHE A 131 3.99 18.12 12.83
N GLY A 132 4.00 18.76 11.66
CA GLY A 132 3.08 18.41 10.58
C GLY A 132 1.60 18.60 10.90
N ASN A 133 0.78 18.13 9.97
CA ASN A 133 -0.68 18.20 10.06
C ASN A 133 -1.27 16.80 10.28
N VAL A 134 -2.25 16.69 11.17
CA VAL A 134 -2.98 15.45 11.49
C VAL A 134 -3.58 14.78 10.24
N ASN A 135 -4.03 15.58 9.27
CA ASN A 135 -4.60 15.09 8.01
C ASN A 135 -3.59 14.31 7.14
N GLY A 136 -2.29 14.43 7.39
CA GLY A 136 -1.24 13.63 6.74
C GLY A 136 -0.49 12.72 7.71
N GLY A 137 -1.06 12.42 8.88
CA GLY A 137 -0.37 11.73 9.98
C GLY A 137 0.50 12.68 10.81
N GLY A 138 1.32 13.50 10.15
CA GLY A 138 2.15 14.52 10.81
C GLY A 138 3.42 13.92 11.40
N ILE A 139 3.77 14.31 12.62
CA ILE A 139 4.77 13.63 13.44
C ILE A 139 4.15 12.36 14.02
N GLU A 140 4.95 11.31 14.16
CA GLU A 140 4.57 10.06 14.81
C GLU A 140 5.45 9.79 16.02
N LEU A 141 4.87 9.14 17.03
CA LEU A 141 5.61 8.60 18.16
C LEU A 141 5.81 7.09 17.95
N PHE A 142 7.05 6.64 18.17
CA PHE A 142 7.42 5.24 18.25
C PHE A 142 7.96 4.96 19.64
N TYR A 143 7.63 3.79 20.19
CA TYR A 143 8.17 3.34 21.47
C TYR A 143 8.61 1.89 21.36
N ASN A 144 9.90 1.65 21.62
CA ASN A 144 10.55 0.34 21.41
C ASN A 144 10.26 -0.24 20.01
N ASP A 145 10.54 0.58 18.99
CA ASP A 145 10.44 0.24 17.57
C ASP A 145 9.02 -0.05 17.05
N LYS A 146 7.97 0.28 17.81
CA LYS A 146 6.57 0.16 17.39
C LYS A 146 5.90 1.53 17.30
N PRO A 147 5.03 1.78 16.31
CA PRO A 147 4.25 3.01 16.26
C PRO A 147 3.22 3.05 17.39
N MET A 148 3.14 4.19 18.05
CA MET A 148 2.17 4.46 19.12
C MET A 148 0.91 5.08 18.51
N THR A 149 -0.24 4.79 19.11
CA THR A 149 -1.54 5.20 18.60
C THR A 149 -1.81 6.66 18.97
N LEU A 150 -2.14 7.50 18.00
CA LEU A 150 -2.64 8.83 18.32
C LEU A 150 -3.98 8.68 19.06
N ALA A 151 -4.10 9.31 20.22
CA ALA A 151 -5.26 9.22 21.11
C ALA A 151 -6.56 9.38 20.30
N ARG A 152 -7.39 8.34 20.36
CA ARG A 152 -8.57 8.19 19.50
C ARG A 152 -9.71 7.58 20.27
N TYR A 153 -10.94 7.82 19.81
CA TYR A 153 -12.09 7.10 20.31
C TYR A 153 -13.06 6.74 19.19
N PRO A 154 -13.59 5.51 19.16
CA PRO A 154 -13.26 4.41 20.07
C PRO A 154 -11.82 3.91 19.87
N ASN A 155 -11.24 3.29 20.89
CA ASN A 155 -9.88 2.74 20.85
C ASN A 155 -9.76 1.63 19.80
N ASP A 156 -10.85 0.91 19.58
CA ASP A 156 -11.05 -0.01 18.45
C ASP A 156 -12.47 0.13 17.88
N GLY A 157 -12.61 0.00 16.56
CA GLY A 157 -13.88 0.20 15.86
C GLY A 157 -14.26 1.66 15.64
N PHE A 158 -15.57 1.94 15.58
CA PHE A 158 -16.11 3.21 15.12
C PHE A 158 -17.40 3.62 15.85
N ILE A 159 -17.67 4.92 15.88
CA ILE A 159 -18.96 5.54 16.20
C ILE A 159 -19.81 5.62 14.92
N LYS A 160 -21.12 5.37 15.02
CA LYS A 160 -22.07 5.53 13.92
C LYS A 160 -22.73 6.91 13.85
N ILE A 161 -23.02 7.32 12.62
CA ILE A 161 -23.93 8.41 12.31
C ILE A 161 -25.37 7.90 12.39
N VAL A 162 -26.13 8.38 13.37
CA VAL A 162 -27.53 7.96 13.61
C VAL A 162 -28.57 8.91 13.02
N GLY A 163 -28.13 10.08 12.56
CA GLY A 163 -29.00 11.06 11.92
C GLY A 163 -28.21 12.14 11.19
N LEU A 164 -28.90 12.91 10.36
CA LEU A 164 -28.35 14.06 9.65
C LEU A 164 -29.14 15.30 10.06
N VAL A 165 -28.48 16.46 10.17
CA VAL A 165 -29.16 17.73 10.45
C VAL A 165 -30.01 18.15 9.24
N GLY A 166 -29.54 17.83 8.04
CA GLY A 166 -30.21 18.16 6.79
C GLY A 166 -30.00 19.62 6.36
N GLY A 167 -30.22 19.88 5.08
CA GLY A 167 -30.26 21.23 4.50
C GLY A 167 -29.66 21.32 3.10
N ASP A 168 -28.97 20.27 2.64
CA ASP A 168 -28.50 20.14 1.25
C ASP A 168 -28.55 18.65 0.83
N PRO A 169 -29.76 18.11 0.57
CA PRO A 169 -29.95 16.69 0.32
C PRO A 169 -29.30 16.26 -1.00
N VAL A 170 -28.67 15.09 -0.98
CA VAL A 170 -28.06 14.46 -2.16
C VAL A 170 -28.57 13.05 -2.35
N ASP A 171 -28.70 12.64 -3.61
CA ASP A 171 -28.94 11.26 -4.01
C ASP A 171 -27.79 10.80 -4.91
N VAL A 172 -27.01 9.84 -4.41
CA VAL A 172 -25.90 9.24 -5.13
C VAL A 172 -26.29 7.80 -5.46
N ARG A 173 -26.69 7.55 -6.71
CA ARG A 173 -27.03 6.21 -7.22
C ARG A 173 -28.18 5.54 -6.43
N GLY A 174 -29.20 6.31 -6.05
CA GLY A 174 -30.34 5.84 -5.26
C GLY A 174 -30.09 5.83 -3.74
N THR A 175 -28.86 6.16 -3.30
CA THR A 175 -28.51 6.28 -1.90
C THR A 175 -28.62 7.74 -1.48
N LYS A 176 -29.48 8.01 -0.48
CA LYS A 176 -29.72 9.36 0.03
C LYS A 176 -28.72 9.75 1.12
N GLY A 177 -28.35 11.01 1.15
CA GLY A 177 -27.61 11.63 2.23
C GLY A 177 -27.72 13.15 2.18
N ASP A 178 -26.76 13.85 2.77
CA ASP A 178 -26.73 15.32 2.80
C ASP A 178 -25.29 15.83 2.65
N LYS A 179 -25.10 16.99 2.00
CA LYS A 179 -23.77 17.57 1.78
C LYS A 179 -23.26 18.41 2.94
N ILE A 180 -24.11 18.74 3.91
CA ILE A 180 -23.70 19.55 5.05
C ILE A 180 -22.82 18.70 5.98
N GLY A 181 -21.67 19.25 6.37
CA GLY A 181 -20.76 18.68 7.36
C GLY A 181 -21.29 18.65 8.79
N LYS A 182 -22.55 18.26 8.99
CA LYS A 182 -23.22 18.19 10.31
C LYS A 182 -24.02 16.90 10.43
N PHE A 183 -23.67 16.08 11.41
CA PHE A 183 -24.27 14.76 11.61
C PHE A 183 -24.49 14.47 13.09
N ILE A 184 -25.47 13.61 13.37
CA ILE A 184 -25.84 13.19 14.72
C ILE A 184 -25.06 11.93 15.06
N TYR A 185 -24.27 11.95 16.14
CA TYR A 185 -23.47 10.82 16.60
C TYR A 185 -24.21 9.95 17.62
N GLU A 186 -23.86 8.65 17.67
CA GLU A 186 -24.33 7.76 18.73
C GLU A 186 -23.54 7.93 20.04
N GLY A 187 -24.20 7.66 21.17
CA GLY A 187 -23.59 7.66 22.50
C GLY A 187 -23.29 9.05 23.06
N GLU A 188 -22.58 9.07 24.18
CA GLU A 188 -22.29 10.29 24.97
C GLU A 188 -20.81 10.68 24.94
N ARG A 189 -19.90 9.79 24.51
CA ARG A 189 -18.45 10.03 24.61
C ARG A 189 -18.02 11.33 23.91
N PRO A 190 -18.50 11.65 22.69
CA PRO A 190 -18.13 12.90 22.03
C PRO A 190 -18.50 14.18 22.79
N ASN A 191 -19.38 14.12 23.80
CA ASN A 191 -19.69 15.27 24.65
C ASN A 191 -18.45 15.81 25.38
N ARG A 192 -17.46 14.95 25.61
CA ARG A 192 -16.20 15.32 26.27
C ARG A 192 -15.23 16.07 25.36
N TRP A 193 -15.45 16.04 24.05
CA TRP A 193 -14.53 16.63 23.09
C TRP A 193 -14.72 18.14 22.92
N VAL A 194 -15.70 18.72 23.63
CA VAL A 194 -15.97 20.16 23.61
C VAL A 194 -14.74 20.92 24.10
N GLY A 195 -14.22 21.81 23.25
CA GLY A 195 -13.07 22.64 23.57
C GLY A 195 -11.71 21.95 23.39
N GLU A 196 -11.68 20.71 22.94
CA GLU A 196 -10.43 20.02 22.58
C GLU A 196 -9.71 20.75 21.44
N LYS A 197 -8.40 20.93 21.60
CA LYS A 197 -7.56 21.63 20.63
C LYS A 197 -7.16 20.69 19.50
N ASP A 198 -7.30 21.16 18.25
CA ASP A 198 -6.91 20.39 17.06
C ASP A 198 -7.55 19.00 17.03
N ALA A 199 -8.84 18.90 17.42
CA ALA A 199 -9.59 17.64 17.39
C ALA A 199 -10.10 17.32 15.97
N TRP A 200 -9.99 16.06 15.56
CA TRP A 200 -10.38 15.59 14.23
C TRP A 200 -11.29 14.38 14.32
N VAL A 201 -12.00 14.13 13.22
CA VAL A 201 -12.73 12.89 12.96
C VAL A 201 -12.25 12.27 11.65
N HIS A 202 -12.03 10.96 11.63
CA HIS A 202 -11.79 10.18 10.42
C HIS A 202 -13.04 9.36 10.17
N GLY A 203 -13.71 9.61 9.05
CA GLY A 203 -14.95 8.94 8.73
C GLY A 203 -15.01 8.36 7.33
N TYR A 204 -15.86 7.36 7.21
CA TYR A 204 -16.29 6.71 5.99
C TYR A 204 -17.67 7.28 5.65
N TRP A 205 -17.69 8.48 5.09
CA TRP A 205 -18.84 9.39 5.24
C TRP A 205 -20.07 9.02 4.42
N PHE A 206 -19.85 8.43 3.24
CA PHE A 206 -20.92 8.07 2.30
C PHE A 206 -20.70 6.72 1.67
N TRP A 207 -19.48 6.45 1.20
CA TRP A 207 -19.06 5.14 0.74
C TRP A 207 -17.83 4.74 1.56
N ASP A 208 -17.73 3.46 1.88
CA ASP A 208 -16.65 2.91 2.71
C ASP A 208 -15.29 2.87 2.00
N TRP A 209 -15.26 2.97 0.67
CA TRP A 209 -14.05 3.16 -0.11
C TRP A 209 -13.59 4.63 -0.21
N SER A 210 -14.36 5.59 0.33
CA SER A 210 -14.06 7.04 0.26
C SER A 210 -14.00 7.63 1.66
N ASP A 211 -12.90 7.38 2.35
CA ASP A 211 -12.65 7.94 3.67
C ASP A 211 -12.12 9.38 3.58
N GLN A 212 -12.34 10.15 4.64
CA GLN A 212 -11.72 11.47 4.78
C GLN A 212 -11.59 11.85 6.25
N ARG A 213 -10.54 12.59 6.58
CA ARG A 213 -10.37 13.26 7.87
C ARG A 213 -10.88 14.69 7.80
N HIS A 214 -11.64 15.11 8.81
CA HIS A 214 -12.07 16.48 8.97
C HIS A 214 -11.78 17.01 10.37
N PRO A 215 -11.38 18.29 10.50
CA PRO A 215 -11.27 18.92 11.81
C PRO A 215 -12.68 19.21 12.34
N ILE A 216 -12.85 19.04 13.63
CA ILE A 216 -14.10 19.38 14.31
C ILE A 216 -14.21 20.91 14.37
N GLU A 217 -15.39 21.43 14.01
CA GLU A 217 -15.74 22.84 14.14
C GLU A 217 -16.44 23.10 15.47
N SER A 218 -17.45 22.31 15.80
CA SER A 218 -18.24 22.44 17.03
C SER A 218 -18.99 21.16 17.37
N ILE A 219 -19.39 21.03 18.64
CA ILE A 219 -20.19 19.92 19.16
C ILE A 219 -21.36 20.50 19.96
N ASP A 220 -22.60 20.16 19.57
CA ASP A 220 -23.83 20.44 20.34
C ASP A 220 -24.19 19.16 21.12
N THR A 221 -23.91 19.16 22.42
CA THR A 221 -24.07 17.98 23.28
C THR A 221 -25.51 17.71 23.67
N GLU A 222 -26.42 18.68 23.53
CA GLU A 222 -27.86 18.44 23.79
C GLU A 222 -28.51 17.73 22.61
N LYS A 223 -28.06 18.03 21.38
CA LYS A 223 -28.58 17.43 20.14
C LYS A 223 -27.71 16.33 19.56
N HIS A 224 -26.55 16.09 20.17
CA HIS A 224 -25.52 15.15 19.73
C HIS A 224 -25.05 15.42 18.30
N ILE A 225 -24.78 16.69 17.96
CA ILE A 225 -24.35 17.09 16.62
C ILE A 225 -22.86 17.41 16.64
N ILE A 226 -22.08 16.74 15.79
CA ILE A 226 -20.75 17.20 15.39
C ILE A 226 -20.90 18.01 14.10
N SER A 227 -20.32 19.22 14.09
CA SER A 227 -20.07 20.00 12.87
C SER A 227 -18.59 19.91 12.53
N VAL A 228 -18.25 19.63 11.27
CA VAL A 228 -16.86 19.62 10.77
C VAL A 228 -16.58 20.85 9.92
N LYS A 229 -15.31 21.24 9.76
CA LYS A 229 -14.95 22.39 8.90
C LYS A 229 -14.93 22.00 7.42
N PRO A 230 -15.25 22.93 6.50
CA PRO A 230 -15.09 22.71 5.06
C PRO A 230 -13.60 22.60 4.64
N PRO A 231 -13.31 22.00 3.47
CA PRO A 231 -14.27 21.44 2.51
C PRO A 231 -14.93 20.15 3.03
N TYR A 232 -16.23 20.03 2.82
CA TYR A 232 -17.00 18.84 3.20
C TYR A 232 -16.74 17.69 2.23
N HIS A 233 -17.09 16.47 2.67
CA HIS A 233 -16.89 15.29 1.87
C HIS A 233 -17.61 15.35 0.52
N GLY A 234 -16.91 14.97 -0.55
CA GLY A 234 -17.38 15.11 -1.92
C GLY A 234 -18.68 14.36 -2.23
N TYR A 235 -18.97 13.25 -1.55
CA TYR A 235 -20.26 12.55 -1.64
C TYR A 235 -21.30 13.06 -0.63
N GLY A 236 -20.88 13.73 0.43
CA GLY A 236 -21.70 14.09 1.58
C GLY A 236 -21.61 13.04 2.69
N TYR A 237 -22.65 13.01 3.54
CA TYR A 237 -22.77 12.16 4.72
C TYR A 237 -24.08 11.37 4.65
N ARG A 238 -24.09 10.11 5.11
CA ARG A 238 -25.31 9.30 5.21
C ARG A 238 -25.46 8.60 6.56
N VAL A 239 -26.70 8.33 6.96
CA VAL A 239 -27.01 7.56 8.18
C VAL A 239 -26.48 6.13 8.06
N GLY A 240 -25.97 5.57 9.15
CA GLY A 240 -25.40 4.23 9.23
C GLY A 240 -23.93 4.15 8.80
N GLN A 241 -23.34 5.26 8.35
CA GLN A 241 -21.89 5.38 8.20
C GLN A 241 -21.20 5.63 9.53
N TRP A 242 -19.87 5.54 9.52
CA TRP A 242 -19.08 5.41 10.73
C TRP A 242 -17.80 6.24 10.68
N PHE A 243 -17.32 6.62 11.86
CA PHE A 243 -16.15 7.45 12.06
C PHE A 243 -15.50 7.19 13.42
N TYR A 244 -14.31 7.72 13.65
CA TYR A 244 -13.70 7.80 14.97
C TYR A 244 -13.08 9.19 15.19
N GLY A 245 -13.03 9.64 16.45
CA GLY A 245 -12.31 10.86 16.85
C GLY A 245 -10.82 10.57 16.99
N LEU A 246 -9.96 11.54 16.66
CA LEU A 246 -8.50 11.42 16.78
C LEU A 246 -7.86 12.75 17.16
N ASN A 247 -6.66 12.66 17.76
CA ASN A 247 -5.92 13.80 18.31
C ASN A 247 -6.68 14.53 19.43
N ILE A 248 -7.25 13.76 20.37
CA ILE A 248 -8.10 14.28 21.45
C ILE A 248 -7.46 13.92 22.78
N LEU A 249 -7.11 14.92 23.61
CA LEU A 249 -6.44 14.66 24.89
C LEU A 249 -7.34 13.86 25.83
N ALA A 250 -8.64 14.18 25.87
CA ALA A 250 -9.62 13.47 26.70
C ALA A 250 -9.74 11.97 26.37
N GLU A 251 -9.26 11.54 25.21
CA GLU A 251 -9.24 10.14 24.76
C GLU A 251 -7.84 9.52 24.83
N LEU A 252 -6.89 10.13 25.56
CA LEU A 252 -5.63 9.49 25.93
C LEU A 252 -5.89 8.58 27.13
N ASP A 253 -6.36 7.36 26.88
CA ASP A 253 -6.91 6.49 27.91
C ASP A 253 -6.40 5.03 27.90
N MET A 254 -5.59 4.66 26.91
CA MET A 254 -4.98 3.34 26.82
C MET A 254 -3.43 3.35 26.75
N PRO A 255 -2.76 2.32 27.31
CA PRO A 255 -1.32 2.16 27.13
C PRO A 255 -0.94 2.09 25.64
N GLY A 256 0.07 2.85 25.25
CA GLY A 256 0.49 3.01 23.86
C GLY A 256 -0.14 4.19 23.14
N GLU A 257 -1.04 4.93 23.78
CA GLU A 257 -1.62 6.15 23.19
C GLU A 257 -0.81 7.41 23.49
N TRP A 258 -0.88 8.38 22.59
CA TRP A 258 -0.24 9.70 22.75
C TRP A 258 -1.09 10.82 22.16
N TYR A 259 -0.88 12.04 22.66
CA TYR A 259 -1.48 13.28 22.19
C TYR A 259 -0.41 14.36 22.06
N LEU A 260 -0.53 15.26 21.08
CA LEU A 260 0.37 16.40 20.93
C LEU A 260 -0.41 17.69 20.87
N ASP A 261 -0.19 18.56 21.87
CA ASP A 261 -0.61 19.95 21.76
C ASP A 261 0.37 20.65 20.81
N ARG A 262 -0.04 20.82 19.54
CA ARG A 262 0.79 21.44 18.50
C ARG A 262 1.01 22.94 18.71
N GLU A 263 0.19 23.62 19.51
CA GLU A 263 0.41 25.03 19.84
C GLU A 263 1.60 25.18 20.78
N THR A 264 1.60 24.39 21.86
CA THR A 264 2.63 24.45 22.89
C THR A 264 3.87 23.64 22.52
N GLY A 265 3.71 22.53 21.80
CA GLY A 265 4.76 21.56 21.48
C GLY A 265 4.93 20.46 22.53
N ILE A 266 3.96 20.31 23.44
CA ILE A 266 4.01 19.30 24.50
C ILE A 266 3.41 17.98 24.00
N LEU A 267 4.24 16.94 23.98
CA LEU A 267 3.85 15.56 23.76
C LEU A 267 3.36 14.96 25.09
N TYR A 268 2.16 14.40 25.10
CA TYR A 268 1.60 13.61 26.19
C TYR A 268 1.54 12.15 25.77
N PHE A 269 1.98 11.23 26.64
CA PHE A 269 2.14 9.83 26.29
C PHE A 269 1.78 8.92 27.47
N MET A 270 0.99 7.88 27.20
CA MET A 270 0.75 6.78 28.14
C MET A 270 1.60 5.58 27.72
N PRO A 271 2.81 5.40 28.28
CA PRO A 271 3.72 4.37 27.80
C PRO A 271 3.20 2.95 28.09
N PRO A 272 3.36 1.99 27.18
CA PRO A 272 2.90 0.61 27.35
C PRO A 272 3.78 -0.21 28.31
N SER A 273 4.94 0.32 28.69
CA SER A 273 5.85 -0.22 29.71
C SER A 273 6.56 0.94 30.43
N PRO A 274 7.24 0.72 31.57
CA PRO A 274 7.92 1.81 32.30
C PRO A 274 8.82 2.66 31.40
N ILE A 275 8.60 3.98 31.38
CA ILE A 275 9.23 4.91 30.43
C ILE A 275 10.76 4.89 30.54
N GLU A 276 11.30 4.62 31.73
CA GLU A 276 12.74 4.60 32.02
C GLU A 276 13.45 3.42 31.34
N ASN A 277 12.72 2.39 30.95
CA ASN A 277 13.24 1.18 30.33
C ASN A 277 13.05 1.14 28.81
N GLY A 278 12.39 2.14 28.23
CA GLY A 278 12.10 2.16 26.80
C GLY A 278 12.69 3.35 26.06
N GLN A 279 12.56 3.28 24.74
CA GLN A 279 13.04 4.31 23.84
C GLN A 279 11.87 4.91 23.08
N ALA A 280 11.59 6.18 23.35
CA ALA A 280 10.66 6.99 22.57
C ALA A 280 11.40 7.71 21.44
N ILE A 281 10.92 7.59 20.21
CA ILE A 281 11.41 8.29 19.03
C ILE A 281 10.24 9.00 18.38
N VAL A 282 10.43 10.25 17.97
CA VAL A 282 9.47 10.96 17.13
C VAL A 282 10.03 11.17 15.72
N SER A 283 9.21 10.97 14.68
CA SER A 283 9.65 11.14 13.28
C SER A 283 9.94 12.60 12.96
N VAL A 284 11.08 12.91 12.32
CA VAL A 284 11.43 14.30 11.96
C VAL A 284 11.73 14.44 10.47
N GLN A 285 12.62 13.60 9.95
CA GLN A 285 13.02 13.61 8.55
C GLN A 285 11.89 13.19 7.62
N LYS A 286 11.90 13.71 6.39
CA LYS A 286 10.90 13.34 5.38
C LYS A 286 11.27 12.05 4.64
N THR A 287 12.56 11.77 4.46
CA THR A 287 13.04 10.66 3.63
C THR A 287 14.45 10.25 4.04
N HIS A 288 14.82 9.00 3.76
CA HIS A 288 16.16 8.46 4.02
C HIS A 288 17.07 8.55 2.82
N VAL A 289 16.58 8.22 1.63
CA VAL A 289 17.40 8.12 0.42
C VAL A 289 16.68 8.72 -0.79
N ASN A 290 17.37 9.58 -1.54
CA ASN A 290 16.93 10.05 -2.84
C ASN A 290 17.98 9.68 -3.90
N MET A 291 17.56 8.99 -4.96
CA MET A 291 18.38 8.60 -6.10
C MET A 291 17.80 9.22 -7.36
N GLU A 292 18.55 10.10 -8.02
CA GLU A 292 18.13 10.78 -9.25
C GLU A 292 19.07 10.45 -10.41
N ASN A 293 18.54 9.77 -11.44
CA ASN A 293 19.27 9.35 -12.63
C ASN A 293 20.56 8.54 -12.33
N VAL A 294 20.52 7.77 -11.25
CA VAL A 294 21.61 6.88 -10.80
C VAL A 294 21.50 5.54 -11.53
N SER A 295 22.62 4.85 -11.80
CA SER A 295 22.58 3.49 -12.34
C SER A 295 23.53 2.53 -11.62
N TYR A 296 23.20 1.25 -11.59
CA TYR A 296 24.05 0.18 -11.03
C TYR A 296 24.45 0.42 -9.56
N VAL A 297 23.50 0.90 -8.75
CA VAL A 297 23.67 1.06 -7.30
C VAL A 297 22.77 0.09 -6.55
N THR A 298 23.34 -0.62 -5.58
CA THR A 298 22.61 -1.50 -4.67
C THR A 298 22.69 -0.96 -3.23
N ILE A 299 21.55 -0.92 -2.54
CA ILE A 299 21.47 -0.67 -1.10
C ILE A 299 20.98 -1.96 -0.45
N LYS A 300 21.71 -2.49 0.53
CA LYS A 300 21.51 -3.85 1.02
C LYS A 300 21.60 -4.01 2.53
N GLY A 301 20.64 -4.71 3.13
CA GLY A 301 20.73 -5.16 4.52
C GLY A 301 20.57 -4.05 5.57
N ILE A 302 20.00 -2.90 5.21
CA ILE A 302 19.87 -1.73 6.09
C ILE A 302 18.43 -1.63 6.60
N THR A 303 18.26 -1.33 7.88
CA THR A 303 16.97 -0.94 8.46
C THR A 303 16.76 0.57 8.29
N PHE A 304 15.67 0.97 7.66
CA PHE A 304 15.25 2.37 7.51
C PHE A 304 13.97 2.61 8.30
N GLU A 305 13.98 3.61 9.19
CA GLU A 305 12.82 3.87 10.05
C GLU A 305 12.63 5.34 10.48
N ALA A 306 11.43 5.64 10.98
CA ALA A 306 11.05 6.89 11.63
C ALA A 306 11.16 8.16 10.75
N VAL A 307 10.78 8.06 9.47
CA VAL A 307 10.59 9.23 8.58
C VAL A 307 9.11 9.54 8.37
N ARG A 308 8.79 10.80 8.09
CA ARG A 308 7.42 11.31 7.90
C ARG A 308 6.87 11.10 6.49
N GLY A 309 7.73 10.91 5.50
CA GLY A 309 7.37 10.75 4.09
C GLY A 309 7.87 9.43 3.53
N THR A 310 8.08 9.39 2.21
CA THR A 310 8.58 8.19 1.54
C THR A 310 10.02 7.90 1.94
N ALA A 311 10.34 6.67 2.34
CA ALA A 311 11.67 6.35 2.85
C ALA A 311 12.76 6.38 1.76
N ILE A 312 12.50 5.77 0.60
CA ILE A 312 13.45 5.70 -0.51
C ILE A 312 12.78 6.12 -1.82
N ASN A 313 13.36 7.11 -2.51
CA ASN A 313 12.93 7.55 -3.83
C ASN A 313 13.99 7.22 -4.89
N ILE A 314 13.57 6.55 -5.96
CA ILE A 314 14.38 6.30 -7.16
C ILE A 314 13.68 6.95 -8.35
N GLN A 315 14.28 7.99 -8.90
CA GLN A 315 13.79 8.71 -10.07
C GLN A 315 14.73 8.51 -11.26
N GLY A 316 14.25 7.87 -12.32
CA GLY A 316 15.03 7.57 -13.50
C GLY A 316 16.04 6.46 -13.27
N GLY A 317 17.14 6.52 -14.01
CA GLY A 317 18.26 5.60 -13.83
C GLY A 317 18.04 4.18 -14.37
N ASN A 318 19.01 3.30 -14.14
CA ASN A 318 18.98 1.93 -14.63
C ASN A 318 19.64 0.95 -13.66
N ASP A 319 19.01 -0.22 -13.44
CA ASP A 319 19.59 -1.32 -12.64
C ASP A 319 19.97 -0.92 -11.20
N ASN A 320 19.16 -0.09 -10.55
CA ASN A 320 19.28 0.17 -9.11
C ASN A 320 18.49 -0.86 -8.30
N LYS A 321 19.02 -1.27 -7.14
CA LYS A 321 18.42 -2.34 -6.33
C LYS A 321 18.35 -1.99 -4.85
N ILE A 322 17.21 -2.23 -4.24
CA ILE A 322 17.04 -2.27 -2.77
C ILE A 322 16.89 -3.74 -2.38
N VAL A 323 17.79 -4.27 -1.56
CA VAL A 323 17.95 -5.72 -1.36
C VAL A 323 18.01 -6.07 0.12
N ASN A 324 17.12 -6.95 0.59
CA ASN A 324 17.13 -7.46 1.96
C ASN A 324 17.15 -6.35 3.02
N CYS A 325 16.47 -5.23 2.75
CA CYS A 325 16.34 -4.13 3.69
C CYS A 325 15.08 -4.30 4.52
N THR A 326 15.08 -3.76 5.73
CA THR A 326 13.88 -3.62 6.54
C THR A 326 13.41 -2.17 6.46
N LEU A 327 12.19 -1.93 6.03
CA LEU A 327 11.58 -0.61 6.01
C LEU A 327 10.39 -0.62 6.95
N ARG A 328 10.49 0.10 8.06
CA ARG A 328 9.45 0.13 9.09
C ARG A 328 9.19 1.50 9.66
N ASN A 329 8.05 1.71 10.29
CA ASN A 329 7.78 2.97 10.99
C ASN A 329 7.91 4.20 10.06
N ILE A 330 7.32 4.09 8.87
CA ILE A 330 7.41 5.08 7.78
C ILE A 330 6.06 5.80 7.66
N GLY A 331 6.06 7.12 7.55
CA GLY A 331 4.84 7.93 7.55
C GLY A 331 4.09 8.01 6.21
N SER A 332 4.76 7.66 5.09
CA SER A 332 4.13 7.56 3.77
C SER A 332 4.57 6.24 3.10
N TRP A 333 5.02 6.24 1.84
CA TRP A 333 5.40 5.01 1.13
C TRP A 333 6.75 4.45 1.57
N ALA A 334 6.94 3.13 1.57
CA ALA A 334 8.27 2.58 1.88
C ALA A 334 9.27 2.91 0.75
N ILE A 335 8.91 2.60 -0.50
CA ILE A 335 9.78 2.82 -1.66
C ILE A 335 8.96 3.36 -2.83
N ASN A 336 9.48 4.38 -3.52
CA ASN A 336 8.91 4.90 -4.76
C ASN A 336 9.95 4.86 -5.89
N VAL A 337 9.61 4.20 -7.00
CA VAL A 337 10.39 4.12 -8.24
C VAL A 337 9.59 4.79 -9.36
N SER A 338 10.18 5.77 -10.05
CA SER A 338 9.53 6.49 -11.14
C SER A 338 10.47 6.72 -12.33
N GLY A 339 10.04 6.31 -13.52
CA GLY A 339 10.86 6.34 -14.72
C GLY A 339 12.08 5.40 -14.63
N GLY A 340 12.97 5.52 -15.61
CA GLY A 340 14.16 4.65 -15.69
C GLY A 340 13.84 3.25 -16.21
N LYS A 341 14.77 2.31 -16.02
CA LYS A 341 14.65 0.91 -16.46
C LYS A 341 15.24 -0.06 -15.44
N ASN A 342 14.69 -1.27 -15.35
CA ASN A 342 15.25 -2.41 -14.62
C ASN A 342 15.59 -2.19 -13.12
N ASN A 343 15.05 -1.14 -12.49
CA ASN A 343 15.16 -0.95 -11.05
C ASN A 343 14.33 -2.00 -10.27
N GLY A 344 14.85 -2.50 -9.15
CA GLY A 344 14.24 -3.61 -8.41
C GLY A 344 14.23 -3.46 -6.89
N VAL A 345 13.22 -4.05 -6.26
CA VAL A 345 13.09 -4.20 -4.80
C VAL A 345 12.98 -5.68 -4.47
N ILE A 346 13.93 -6.21 -3.71
CA ILE A 346 14.15 -7.65 -3.58
C ILE A 346 14.30 -8.04 -2.12
N GLY A 347 13.52 -9.03 -1.66
CA GLY A 347 13.77 -9.66 -0.36
C GLY A 347 13.58 -8.75 0.84
N CYS A 348 12.84 -7.65 0.73
CA CYS A 348 12.69 -6.67 1.79
C CYS A 348 11.51 -7.00 2.72
N ASP A 349 11.69 -6.66 4.01
CA ASP A 349 10.62 -6.69 5.02
C ASP A 349 10.05 -5.27 5.16
N ILE A 350 8.76 -5.09 4.87
CA ILE A 350 8.11 -3.77 4.78
C ILE A 350 6.86 -3.77 5.66
N TYR A 351 6.90 -3.02 6.77
CA TYR A 351 5.79 -3.03 7.74
C TYR A 351 5.60 -1.74 8.52
N GLU A 352 4.41 -1.54 9.09
CA GLU A 352 4.06 -0.34 9.86
C GLU A 352 4.22 0.94 9.03
N ILE A 353 3.58 0.94 7.86
CA ILE A 353 3.71 1.96 6.82
C ILE A 353 2.45 2.86 6.79
N GLY A 354 2.65 4.17 6.75
CA GLY A 354 1.58 5.17 6.78
C GLY A 354 0.69 5.11 5.54
N ASP A 355 1.32 4.92 4.37
CA ASP A 355 0.65 4.79 3.07
C ASP A 355 0.86 3.39 2.48
N GLY A 356 1.55 3.23 1.35
CA GLY A 356 1.77 1.94 0.68
C GLY A 356 3.20 1.40 0.76
N GLY A 357 3.40 0.15 0.35
CA GLY A 357 4.72 -0.49 0.36
C GLY A 357 5.62 0.02 -0.76
N ILE A 358 5.48 -0.55 -1.96
CA ILE A 358 6.36 -0.29 -3.11
C ILE A 358 5.55 0.31 -4.26
N SER A 359 5.85 1.55 -4.65
CA SER A 359 5.31 2.19 -5.85
C SER A 359 6.32 2.10 -7.00
N MET A 360 5.91 1.61 -8.17
CA MET A 360 6.74 1.52 -9.37
C MET A 360 6.01 2.07 -10.60
N SER A 361 6.61 3.04 -11.26
CA SER A 361 6.10 3.60 -12.51
C SER A 361 7.17 3.73 -13.58
N GLY A 362 6.88 3.37 -14.83
CA GLY A 362 7.84 3.51 -15.93
C GLY A 362 7.44 2.81 -17.23
N GLY A 363 8.25 3.02 -18.27
CA GLY A 363 7.96 2.57 -19.63
C GLY A 363 7.22 3.63 -20.46
N ASP A 364 7.05 3.36 -21.75
CA ASP A 364 6.36 4.24 -22.70
C ASP A 364 5.17 3.49 -23.29
N ARG A 365 3.96 3.82 -22.84
CA ARG A 365 2.73 3.15 -23.31
C ARG A 365 2.50 3.35 -24.79
N LYS A 366 2.73 4.54 -25.35
CA LYS A 366 2.47 4.79 -26.78
C LYS A 366 3.35 3.91 -27.67
N LYS A 367 4.56 3.60 -27.22
CA LYS A 367 5.51 2.71 -27.89
C LYS A 367 5.52 1.27 -27.36
N LEU A 368 4.73 0.96 -26.35
CA LEU A 368 4.75 -0.30 -25.62
C LEU A 368 6.18 -0.72 -25.18
N GLU A 369 7.01 0.25 -24.81
CA GLU A 369 8.37 -0.01 -24.34
C GLU A 369 8.34 -0.30 -22.83
N PRO A 370 8.80 -1.48 -22.38
CA PRO A 370 8.74 -1.84 -20.98
C PRO A 370 9.76 -1.07 -20.13
N ALA A 371 9.39 -0.78 -18.88
CA ALA A 371 10.32 -0.34 -17.85
C ALA A 371 11.18 -1.48 -17.32
N GLY A 372 10.61 -2.68 -17.18
CA GLY A 372 11.30 -3.83 -16.59
C GLY A 372 11.52 -3.72 -15.08
N HIS A 373 10.84 -2.81 -14.38
CA HIS A 373 10.90 -2.75 -12.91
C HIS A 373 10.31 -4.00 -12.28
N TYR A 374 10.78 -4.36 -11.07
CA TYR A 374 10.31 -5.56 -10.39
C TYR A 374 10.32 -5.43 -8.86
N ALA A 375 9.26 -5.95 -8.25
CA ALA A 375 9.19 -6.23 -6.81
C ALA A 375 9.18 -7.75 -6.62
N GLU A 376 10.26 -8.29 -6.09
CA GLU A 376 10.48 -9.72 -5.96
C GLU A 376 10.71 -10.14 -4.51
N ASN A 377 9.99 -11.17 -4.05
CA ASN A 377 10.28 -11.84 -2.79
C ASN A 377 10.18 -10.95 -1.53
N ASN A 378 9.28 -9.96 -1.52
CA ASN A 378 9.13 -9.05 -0.38
C ASN A 378 8.01 -9.51 0.56
N ASP A 379 8.21 -9.32 1.85
CA ASP A 379 7.20 -9.49 2.91
C ASP A 379 6.62 -8.10 3.24
N ILE A 380 5.34 -7.87 2.92
CA ILE A 380 4.70 -6.55 2.98
C ILE A 380 3.41 -6.63 3.78
N HIS A 381 3.36 -5.97 4.94
CA HIS A 381 2.18 -6.01 5.80
C HIS A 381 1.99 -4.73 6.62
N ASN A 382 0.84 -4.59 7.30
CA ASN A 382 0.56 -3.44 8.18
C ASN A 382 0.84 -2.07 7.53
N TYR A 383 0.40 -1.89 6.28
CA TYR A 383 0.44 -0.61 5.56
C TYR A 383 -0.95 0.05 5.56
N GLY A 384 -1.01 1.30 5.12
CA GLY A 384 -2.22 2.13 5.13
C GLY A 384 -2.62 2.56 6.54
N ARG A 385 -1.65 2.77 7.44
CA ARG A 385 -1.94 3.17 8.84
C ARG A 385 -2.65 4.53 8.91
N TRP A 386 -2.20 5.51 8.11
CA TRP A 386 -2.75 6.87 8.09
C TRP A 386 -3.77 7.08 6.99
N ASN A 387 -3.39 6.77 5.75
CA ASN A 387 -4.30 6.81 4.61
C ASN A 387 -4.78 5.38 4.39
N ARG A 388 -6.05 5.11 4.66
CA ARG A 388 -6.55 3.73 4.70
C ARG A 388 -7.00 3.27 3.32
N MET A 389 -7.75 4.10 2.60
CA MET A 389 -8.27 3.74 1.28
C MET A 389 -7.26 4.02 0.17
N TYR A 390 -7.33 3.20 -0.89
CA TYR A 390 -6.51 3.30 -2.10
C TYR A 390 -4.99 3.27 -1.89
N GLN A 391 -4.52 2.82 -0.73
CA GLN A 391 -3.12 2.45 -0.56
C GLN A 391 -2.92 0.99 -0.93
N SER A 392 -1.71 0.65 -1.37
CA SER A 392 -1.38 -0.72 -1.75
C SER A 392 -0.01 -1.18 -1.27
N GLY A 393 0.12 -2.49 -1.06
CA GLY A 393 1.41 -3.13 -0.79
C GLY A 393 2.36 -2.93 -1.97
N ILE A 394 1.86 -3.12 -3.20
CA ILE A 394 2.58 -2.83 -4.44
C ILE A 394 1.68 -2.00 -5.37
N SER A 395 2.22 -0.94 -5.97
CA SER A 395 1.56 -0.15 -7.01
C SER A 395 2.38 -0.17 -8.29
N MET A 396 1.76 -0.46 -9.42
CA MET A 396 2.41 -0.62 -10.72
C MET A 396 1.75 0.29 -11.77
N SER A 397 2.54 1.12 -12.46
CA SER A 397 2.02 1.94 -13.56
C SER A 397 2.95 1.99 -14.77
N GLY A 398 2.42 1.71 -15.96
CA GLY A 398 3.15 1.91 -17.22
C GLY A 398 3.24 0.66 -18.08
N VAL A 399 4.43 0.14 -18.35
CA VAL A 399 4.59 -1.03 -19.23
C VAL A 399 5.60 -2.04 -18.67
N GLY A 400 5.25 -3.32 -18.64
CA GLY A 400 6.23 -4.40 -18.40
C GLY A 400 6.87 -4.42 -17.02
N ILE A 401 6.14 -3.98 -15.99
CA ILE A 401 6.53 -4.09 -14.57
C ILE A 401 6.11 -5.47 -14.03
N ARG A 402 6.90 -6.04 -13.12
CA ARG A 402 6.64 -7.35 -12.50
C ARG A 402 6.47 -7.28 -10.99
N ALA A 403 5.53 -8.07 -10.45
CA ALA A 403 5.41 -8.35 -9.03
C ALA A 403 5.40 -9.87 -8.84
N ASN A 404 6.48 -10.43 -8.30
CA ASN A 404 6.61 -11.88 -8.18
C ASN A 404 7.07 -12.37 -6.81
N ASN A 405 6.51 -13.49 -6.36
CA ASN A 405 6.90 -14.16 -5.11
C ASN A 405 6.76 -13.30 -3.85
N ASN A 406 5.89 -12.29 -3.82
CA ASN A 406 5.68 -11.46 -2.63
C ASN A 406 4.64 -12.08 -1.70
N LEU A 407 4.77 -11.81 -0.40
CA LEU A 407 3.78 -12.08 0.62
C LEU A 407 3.15 -10.76 1.04
N ILE A 408 1.84 -10.58 0.86
CA ILE A 408 1.15 -9.32 1.15
C ILE A 408 -0.07 -9.56 2.01
N TYR A 409 -0.10 -9.01 3.23
CA TYR A 409 -1.16 -9.29 4.19
C TYR A 409 -1.40 -8.17 5.21
N ASP A 410 -2.44 -8.34 6.03
CA ASP A 410 -2.81 -7.45 7.14
C ASP A 410 -2.89 -5.97 6.75
N ALA A 411 -3.70 -5.67 5.74
CA ALA A 411 -3.90 -4.30 5.27
C ALA A 411 -5.38 -3.92 5.05
N PRO A 412 -5.76 -2.65 5.29
CA PRO A 412 -7.14 -2.21 5.20
C PRO A 412 -7.69 -2.22 3.77
N HIS A 413 -6.81 -2.23 2.76
CA HIS A 413 -7.18 -2.04 1.36
C HIS A 413 -6.37 -2.94 0.40
N ILE A 414 -5.95 -2.43 -0.77
CA ILE A 414 -5.49 -3.22 -1.92
C ILE A 414 -4.12 -3.86 -1.64
N ALA A 415 -3.90 -5.11 -2.09
CA ALA A 415 -2.56 -5.71 -2.06
C ALA A 415 -1.70 -5.20 -3.24
N ILE A 416 -2.21 -5.34 -4.46
CA ILE A 416 -1.54 -4.90 -5.69
C ILE A 416 -2.48 -4.04 -6.52
N PHE A 417 -2.12 -2.78 -6.72
CA PHE A 417 -2.77 -1.89 -7.67
C PHE A 417 -1.98 -1.88 -8.98
N PHE A 418 -2.65 -1.95 -10.14
CA PHE A 418 -1.96 -1.80 -11.41
C PHE A 418 -2.72 -0.96 -12.45
N SER A 419 -1.96 -0.31 -13.32
CA SER A 419 -2.44 0.44 -14.48
C SER A 419 -1.42 0.36 -15.62
N GLY A 420 -1.86 0.25 -16.87
CA GLY A 420 -0.95 0.15 -18.01
C GLY A 420 -0.98 -1.21 -18.69
N ASN A 421 0.16 -1.62 -19.26
CA ASN A 421 0.24 -2.66 -20.28
C ASN A 421 1.29 -3.72 -19.93
N ASP A 422 1.02 -4.96 -20.34
CA ASP A 422 1.98 -6.06 -20.34
C ASP A 422 2.66 -6.33 -18.97
N HIS A 423 1.95 -6.13 -17.86
CA HIS A 423 2.46 -6.46 -16.52
C HIS A 423 2.42 -7.97 -16.25
N ILE A 424 3.29 -8.44 -15.36
CA ILE A 424 3.26 -9.82 -14.85
C ILE A 424 3.11 -9.77 -13.34
N ILE A 425 2.04 -10.38 -12.83
CA ILE A 425 1.78 -10.53 -11.40
C ILE A 425 1.68 -12.03 -11.11
N GLU A 426 2.74 -12.61 -10.54
CA GLU A 426 2.84 -14.07 -10.42
C GLU A 426 3.43 -14.60 -9.12
N PHE A 427 3.00 -15.78 -8.69
CA PHE A 427 3.55 -16.47 -7.51
C PHE A 427 3.43 -15.69 -6.20
N ASN A 428 2.56 -14.69 -6.11
CA ASN A 428 2.33 -13.96 -4.86
C ASN A 428 1.36 -14.73 -3.96
N GLU A 429 1.51 -14.59 -2.65
CA GLU A 429 0.56 -15.03 -1.64
C GLU A 429 -0.07 -13.79 -0.98
N ILE A 430 -1.40 -13.72 -1.00
CA ILE A 430 -2.15 -12.55 -0.56
C ILE A 430 -3.30 -12.98 0.35
N TYR A 431 -3.35 -12.43 1.56
CA TYR A 431 -4.41 -12.74 2.51
C TYR A 431 -4.68 -11.63 3.51
N ASN A 432 -5.88 -11.62 4.10
CA ASN A 432 -6.28 -10.61 5.09
C ASN A 432 -6.02 -9.16 4.62
N VAL A 433 -6.34 -8.89 3.35
CA VAL A 433 -6.35 -7.55 2.76
C VAL A 433 -7.79 -7.10 2.52
N CYS A 434 -7.97 -5.80 2.26
CA CYS A 434 -9.28 -5.14 2.18
C CYS A 434 -10.18 -5.28 3.40
N TYR A 435 -9.65 -5.55 4.60
CA TYR A 435 -10.53 -5.87 5.73
C TYR A 435 -11.37 -4.67 6.22
N GLU A 436 -11.15 -3.46 5.70
CA GLU A 436 -11.81 -2.21 6.13
C GLU A 436 -12.67 -1.54 5.05
N SER A 437 -12.82 -2.17 3.87
CA SER A 437 -13.66 -1.68 2.77
C SER A 437 -14.41 -2.83 2.09
N ASN A 438 -15.51 -2.53 1.38
CA ASN A 438 -16.30 -3.50 0.61
C ASN A 438 -16.35 -3.21 -0.91
N ASP A 439 -15.57 -2.23 -1.39
CA ASP A 439 -15.45 -1.93 -2.83
C ASP A 439 -13.96 -1.80 -3.19
N ALA A 440 -13.27 -2.93 -3.04
CA ALA A 440 -11.84 -3.06 -3.27
C ALA A 440 -11.52 -4.43 -3.85
N GLY A 441 -10.31 -4.57 -4.39
CA GLY A 441 -9.76 -5.85 -4.83
C GLY A 441 -8.39 -6.08 -4.21
N ALA A 442 -8.08 -7.33 -3.87
CA ALA A 442 -6.74 -7.70 -3.45
C ALA A 442 -5.73 -7.40 -4.57
N ILE A 443 -6.09 -7.70 -5.81
CA ILE A 443 -5.49 -7.09 -7.01
C ILE A 443 -6.56 -6.22 -7.67
N TYR A 444 -6.24 -4.95 -7.93
CA TYR A 444 -7.20 -3.97 -8.45
C TYR A 444 -6.65 -3.19 -9.65
N ALA A 445 -7.50 -3.00 -10.67
CA ALA A 445 -7.29 -2.08 -11.79
C ALA A 445 -8.64 -1.59 -12.33
N GLY A 446 -8.69 -0.44 -13.00
CA GLY A 446 -9.96 0.09 -13.54
C GLY A 446 -9.86 1.14 -14.65
N ARG A 447 -10.96 1.33 -15.39
CA ARG A 447 -11.26 2.48 -16.28
C ARG A 447 -10.27 2.79 -17.41
N ASN A 448 -9.89 1.80 -18.22
CA ASN A 448 -9.18 2.05 -19.48
C ASN A 448 -9.20 0.85 -20.45
N TRP A 449 -9.72 1.01 -21.68
CA TRP A 449 -9.74 -0.07 -22.68
C TRP A 449 -8.37 -0.38 -23.29
N SER A 450 -7.44 0.57 -23.26
CA SER A 450 -6.10 0.45 -23.87
C SER A 450 -5.06 -0.18 -22.92
N MET A 451 -5.39 -0.39 -21.65
CA MET A 451 -4.56 -1.08 -20.68
C MET A 451 -4.79 -2.59 -20.81
N ARG A 452 -3.89 -3.29 -21.52
CA ARG A 452 -4.07 -4.70 -21.93
C ARG A 452 -2.76 -5.48 -21.85
N GLY A 453 -2.86 -6.80 -21.89
CA GLY A 453 -1.73 -7.73 -21.93
C GLY A 453 -1.16 -8.08 -20.56
N THR A 454 -1.78 -7.62 -19.47
CA THR A 454 -1.39 -8.01 -18.12
C THR A 454 -1.77 -9.46 -17.84
N GLU A 455 -0.86 -10.21 -17.24
CA GLU A 455 -1.07 -11.57 -16.76
C GLU A 455 -1.02 -11.63 -15.24
N ILE A 456 -2.12 -12.07 -14.63
CA ILE A 456 -2.24 -12.40 -13.21
C ILE A 456 -2.27 -13.92 -13.11
N ARG A 457 -1.13 -14.53 -12.74
CA ARG A 457 -1.00 -15.98 -12.82
C ARG A 457 -0.31 -16.65 -11.65
N TYR A 458 -0.76 -17.84 -11.30
CA TYR A 458 -0.11 -18.65 -10.25
C TYR A 458 -0.01 -17.95 -8.88
N ASN A 459 -0.96 -17.10 -8.53
CA ASN A 459 -1.02 -16.49 -7.20
C ASN A 459 -1.94 -17.31 -6.27
N TYR A 460 -1.72 -17.19 -4.97
CA TYR A 460 -2.59 -17.77 -3.94
C TYR A 460 -3.27 -16.66 -3.14
N PHE A 461 -4.60 -16.62 -3.20
CA PHE A 461 -5.45 -15.70 -2.47
C PHE A 461 -6.22 -16.45 -1.41
N HIS A 462 -6.18 -15.99 -0.16
CA HIS A 462 -7.02 -16.60 0.87
C HIS A 462 -7.54 -15.66 1.95
N HIS A 463 -8.73 -15.94 2.46
CA HIS A 463 -9.36 -15.20 3.56
C HIS A 463 -9.50 -13.70 3.24
N ILE A 464 -10.13 -13.39 2.11
CA ILE A 464 -10.36 -12.02 1.61
C ILE A 464 -11.87 -11.83 1.50
N ASN A 465 -12.46 -11.14 2.49
CA ASN A 465 -13.92 -11.10 2.67
C ASN A 465 -14.51 -9.69 2.79
N GLY A 466 -13.68 -8.65 2.82
CA GLY A 466 -14.13 -7.27 3.04
C GLY A 466 -14.55 -6.99 4.49
N PHE A 467 -14.90 -5.74 4.76
CA PHE A 467 -15.34 -5.30 6.08
C PHE A 467 -16.65 -5.97 6.51
N GLU A 468 -16.67 -6.56 7.70
CA GLU A 468 -17.80 -7.34 8.23
C GLU A 468 -18.26 -8.49 7.30
N GLY A 469 -17.39 -8.99 6.42
CA GLY A 469 -17.72 -10.03 5.45
C GLY A 469 -18.68 -9.57 4.34
N LYS A 470 -18.80 -8.25 4.11
CA LYS A 470 -19.70 -7.67 3.10
C LYS A 470 -19.07 -7.50 1.72
N GLY A 471 -17.88 -8.06 1.53
CA GLY A 471 -17.31 -8.42 0.23
C GLY A 471 -16.18 -7.51 -0.22
N CYS A 472 -14.93 -7.99 -0.15
CA CYS A 472 -13.84 -7.53 -1.02
C CYS A 472 -13.62 -8.54 -2.14
N VAL A 473 -13.10 -8.12 -3.27
CA VAL A 473 -12.83 -8.95 -4.44
C VAL A 473 -11.42 -9.55 -4.37
N GLY A 474 -11.21 -10.75 -4.92
CA GLY A 474 -9.86 -11.31 -5.12
C GLY A 474 -9.10 -10.53 -6.21
N VAL A 475 -9.48 -10.73 -7.47
CA VAL A 475 -9.01 -9.92 -8.62
C VAL A 475 -10.16 -9.06 -9.12
N TYR A 476 -10.03 -7.74 -8.96
CA TYR A 476 -11.03 -6.75 -9.37
C TYR A 476 -10.57 -5.98 -10.59
N LEU A 477 -11.10 -6.38 -11.75
CA LEU A 477 -11.00 -5.62 -13.00
C LEU A 477 -12.21 -4.72 -13.09
N ASP A 478 -12.10 -3.57 -12.44
CA ASP A 478 -13.18 -2.63 -12.20
C ASP A 478 -13.48 -1.77 -13.43
N ASP A 479 -14.70 -1.26 -13.50
CA ASP A 479 -15.15 -0.24 -14.45
C ASP A 479 -14.53 -0.30 -15.85
N MET A 480 -14.99 -1.27 -16.64
CA MET A 480 -14.67 -1.45 -18.06
C MET A 480 -13.19 -1.76 -18.35
N PHE A 481 -12.41 -2.21 -17.36
CA PHE A 481 -11.05 -2.68 -17.58
C PHE A 481 -11.01 -3.96 -18.44
N CYS A 482 -10.01 -4.11 -19.32
CA CYS A 482 -10.03 -5.10 -20.39
C CYS A 482 -8.75 -5.91 -20.56
N GLY A 483 -8.79 -6.94 -21.40
CA GLY A 483 -7.59 -7.57 -21.98
C GLY A 483 -6.60 -8.14 -20.97
N THR A 484 -7.09 -8.67 -19.85
CA THR A 484 -6.28 -9.24 -18.76
C THR A 484 -6.51 -10.73 -18.63
N LEU A 485 -5.42 -11.48 -18.43
CA LEU A 485 -5.44 -12.91 -18.18
C LEU A 485 -5.38 -13.18 -16.67
N ILE A 486 -6.36 -13.92 -16.15
CA ILE A 486 -6.41 -14.46 -14.78
C ILE A 486 -6.22 -15.97 -14.91
N TYR A 487 -4.99 -16.46 -14.78
CA TYR A 487 -4.61 -17.83 -15.13
C TYR A 487 -3.99 -18.64 -13.98
N GLY A 488 -4.48 -19.84 -13.70
CA GLY A 488 -3.75 -20.75 -12.81
C GLY A 488 -3.62 -20.26 -11.38
N ASN A 489 -4.48 -19.37 -10.92
CA ASN A 489 -4.49 -18.87 -9.54
C ASN A 489 -5.31 -19.80 -8.63
N ILE A 490 -5.02 -19.76 -7.34
CA ILE A 490 -5.77 -20.45 -6.29
C ILE A 490 -6.47 -19.41 -5.45
N PHE A 491 -7.79 -19.55 -5.30
CA PHE A 491 -8.62 -18.73 -4.44
C PHE A 491 -9.27 -19.61 -3.38
N TYR A 492 -9.05 -19.28 -2.10
CA TYR A 492 -9.60 -20.02 -0.96
C TYR A 492 -10.30 -19.09 0.03
N LYS A 493 -11.62 -19.24 0.23
CA LYS A 493 -12.41 -18.34 1.08
C LYS A 493 -12.26 -16.86 0.69
N VAL A 494 -12.58 -16.59 -0.56
CA VAL A 494 -12.55 -15.25 -1.15
C VAL A 494 -13.95 -14.89 -1.63
N THR A 495 -14.44 -13.72 -1.24
CA THR A 495 -15.68 -13.17 -1.79
C THR A 495 -15.42 -12.62 -3.20
N MET A 496 -16.35 -12.86 -4.15
CA MET A 496 -16.21 -12.41 -5.55
C MET A 496 -14.79 -12.63 -6.12
N ALA A 497 -14.32 -13.88 -6.17
CA ALA A 497 -12.89 -14.16 -6.32
C ALA A 497 -12.25 -13.60 -7.61
N ALA A 498 -12.90 -13.79 -8.76
CA ALA A 498 -12.51 -13.16 -10.02
C ALA A 498 -13.65 -12.28 -10.55
N PHE A 499 -13.42 -10.97 -10.66
CA PHE A 499 -14.44 -9.98 -10.98
C PHE A 499 -14.08 -9.18 -12.24
N ILE A 500 -15.01 -9.09 -13.19
CA ILE A 500 -14.95 -8.24 -14.38
C ILE A 500 -16.16 -7.29 -14.39
N GLY A 501 -15.93 -6.00 -14.15
CA GLY A 501 -16.98 -4.97 -14.09
C GLY A 501 -17.25 -4.31 -15.44
N GLY A 502 -18.08 -4.91 -16.30
CA GLY A 502 -18.40 -4.34 -17.62
C GLY A 502 -17.22 -4.28 -18.60
N GLY A 503 -16.11 -4.91 -18.24
CA GLY A 503 -14.91 -5.07 -19.07
C GLY A 503 -15.10 -6.08 -20.20
N ARG A 504 -14.17 -6.08 -21.16
CA ARG A 504 -14.18 -6.99 -22.32
C ARG A 504 -12.81 -7.61 -22.58
N ASP A 505 -12.83 -8.73 -23.29
CA ASP A 505 -11.65 -9.49 -23.73
C ASP A 505 -10.75 -9.95 -22.57
N CYS A 506 -11.31 -10.14 -21.37
CA CYS A 506 -10.62 -10.73 -20.23
C CYS A 506 -10.80 -12.26 -20.23
N THR A 507 -9.80 -12.98 -19.70
CA THR A 507 -9.84 -14.45 -19.63
C THR A 507 -9.64 -14.93 -18.20
N ILE A 508 -10.61 -15.68 -17.67
CA ILE A 508 -10.51 -16.41 -16.40
C ILE A 508 -10.32 -17.89 -16.75
N GLU A 509 -9.08 -18.36 -16.63
CA GLU A 509 -8.70 -19.70 -17.10
C GLU A 509 -7.88 -20.49 -16.08
N ASN A 510 -8.14 -21.80 -15.99
CA ASN A 510 -7.28 -22.73 -15.25
C ASN A 510 -7.12 -22.42 -13.75
N ASN A 511 -8.05 -21.68 -13.15
CA ASN A 511 -8.01 -21.32 -11.73
C ASN A 511 -8.70 -22.39 -10.86
N ILE A 512 -8.31 -22.45 -9.59
CA ILE A 512 -8.96 -23.26 -8.56
C ILE A 512 -9.67 -22.32 -7.58
N PHE A 513 -10.97 -22.51 -7.41
CA PHE A 513 -11.80 -21.78 -6.46
C PHE A 513 -12.35 -22.75 -5.41
N VAL A 514 -12.01 -22.52 -4.14
CA VAL A 514 -12.50 -23.31 -3.00
C VAL A 514 -13.18 -22.37 -2.01
N ASP A 515 -14.42 -22.68 -1.64
CA ASP A 515 -15.22 -21.92 -0.67
C ASP A 515 -15.37 -20.42 -1.03
N CYS A 516 -15.41 -20.10 -2.33
CA CYS A 516 -15.55 -18.73 -2.83
C CYS A 516 -17.01 -18.37 -3.10
N VAL A 517 -17.43 -17.14 -2.76
CA VAL A 517 -18.83 -16.71 -2.86
C VAL A 517 -18.97 -15.32 -3.49
N PRO A 518 -19.39 -15.23 -4.77
CA PRO A 518 -19.17 -16.24 -5.80
C PRO A 518 -17.69 -16.38 -6.17
N ALA A 519 -17.33 -17.46 -6.87
CA ALA A 519 -16.02 -17.62 -7.49
C ALA A 519 -15.83 -16.63 -8.65
N ILE A 520 -16.87 -16.37 -9.44
CA ILE A 520 -16.80 -15.48 -10.60
C ILE A 520 -17.92 -14.44 -10.56
N HIS A 521 -17.59 -13.19 -10.89
CA HIS A 521 -18.55 -12.11 -11.10
C HIS A 521 -18.26 -11.40 -12.43
N ILE A 522 -19.28 -11.25 -13.28
CA ILE A 522 -19.18 -10.47 -14.52
C ILE A 522 -20.47 -9.68 -14.70
N ASP A 523 -20.38 -8.35 -14.74
CA ASP A 523 -21.52 -7.46 -14.94
C ASP A 523 -21.47 -6.73 -16.29
N ALA A 524 -22.56 -6.04 -16.63
CA ALA A 524 -22.71 -5.21 -17.83
C ALA A 524 -22.88 -3.72 -17.47
N ARG A 525 -22.17 -3.22 -16.45
CA ARG A 525 -22.39 -1.85 -15.92
C ARG A 525 -22.31 -0.75 -16.98
N ALA A 526 -21.47 -0.93 -17.99
CA ALA A 526 -21.28 0.00 -19.10
C ALA A 526 -22.48 0.08 -20.05
N MET A 527 -23.37 -0.93 -20.05
CA MET A 527 -24.64 -0.90 -20.78
C MET A 527 -25.74 -0.17 -19.98
N ASN A 528 -25.51 0.06 -18.68
CA ASN A 528 -26.51 0.53 -17.73
C ASN A 528 -26.03 1.82 -17.02
N TRP A 529 -25.87 1.77 -15.69
CA TRP A 529 -25.60 2.94 -14.86
C TRP A 529 -24.27 3.62 -15.16
N ALA A 530 -23.27 2.90 -15.70
CA ALA A 530 -21.95 3.43 -16.05
C ALA A 530 -21.82 3.81 -17.53
N SER A 531 -22.90 3.79 -18.31
CA SER A 531 -22.88 4.04 -19.76
C SER A 531 -22.30 5.39 -20.17
N TYR A 532 -22.39 6.40 -19.30
CA TYR A 532 -21.83 7.73 -19.56
C TYR A 532 -20.29 7.72 -19.67
N HIS A 533 -19.59 6.75 -19.08
CA HIS A 533 -18.14 6.63 -19.19
C HIS A 533 -17.69 6.17 -20.59
N VAL A 534 -18.54 5.45 -21.33
CA VAL A 534 -18.22 4.89 -22.65
C VAL A 534 -17.84 6.01 -23.61
N ALA A 535 -18.66 7.06 -23.73
CA ALA A 535 -18.44 8.18 -24.64
C ALA A 535 -17.42 9.21 -24.11
N THR A 536 -17.12 9.19 -22.80
CA THR A 536 -16.19 10.11 -22.14
C THR A 536 -14.88 9.40 -21.82
N THR A 537 -14.63 9.09 -20.53
CA THR A 537 -13.36 8.55 -20.02
C THR A 537 -12.81 7.40 -20.86
N MET A 538 -13.64 6.44 -21.27
CA MET A 538 -13.17 5.27 -22.01
C MET A 538 -12.74 5.62 -23.43
N THR A 539 -13.55 6.40 -24.15
CA THR A 539 -13.22 6.84 -25.52
C THR A 539 -12.06 7.84 -25.53
N GLU A 540 -11.99 8.76 -24.56
CA GLU A 540 -10.93 9.76 -24.44
C GLU A 540 -9.58 9.09 -24.20
N THR A 541 -9.48 8.23 -23.18
CA THR A 541 -8.23 7.53 -22.85
C THR A 541 -7.80 6.54 -23.93
N LEU A 542 -8.74 5.95 -24.68
CA LEU A 542 -8.42 5.15 -25.87
C LEU A 542 -7.74 6.00 -26.94
N LYS A 543 -8.27 7.20 -27.24
CA LYS A 543 -7.77 8.11 -28.28
C LYS A 543 -6.42 8.73 -27.95
N GLU A 544 -6.00 8.72 -26.69
CA GLU A 544 -4.65 9.12 -26.29
C GLU A 544 -3.57 8.14 -26.78
N MET A 545 -3.95 6.88 -27.02
CA MET A 545 -3.06 5.82 -27.48
C MET A 545 -3.16 5.64 -29.00
N PRO A 546 -2.06 5.26 -29.68
CA PRO A 546 -2.09 4.99 -31.12
C PRO A 546 -2.64 3.59 -31.43
N TYR A 547 -3.81 3.25 -30.87
CA TYR A 547 -4.37 1.89 -30.82
C TYR A 547 -4.64 1.23 -32.18
N GLN A 548 -4.69 2.01 -33.27
CA GLN A 548 -4.92 1.53 -34.63
C GLN A 548 -3.63 1.43 -35.47
N ASN A 549 -2.48 1.87 -34.96
CA ASN A 549 -1.23 1.75 -35.71
C ASN A 549 -0.76 0.28 -35.77
N GLU A 550 0.24 0.00 -36.60
CA GLU A 550 0.77 -1.36 -36.78
C GLU A 550 1.24 -2.01 -35.47
N LEU A 551 1.92 -1.24 -34.61
CA LEU A 551 2.42 -1.72 -33.33
C LEU A 551 1.28 -2.20 -32.42
N TRP A 552 0.27 -1.37 -32.21
CA TRP A 552 -0.85 -1.66 -31.32
C TRP A 552 -1.81 -2.68 -31.91
N SER A 553 -2.18 -2.55 -33.19
CA SER A 553 -3.09 -3.50 -33.85
C SER A 553 -2.50 -4.91 -33.91
N LYS A 554 -1.18 -5.06 -34.01
CA LYS A 554 -0.50 -6.36 -33.92
C LYS A 554 -0.48 -6.91 -32.50
N ARG A 555 -0.32 -6.05 -31.47
CA ARG A 555 -0.24 -6.47 -30.06
C ARG A 555 -1.62 -6.74 -29.45
N TYR A 556 -2.61 -5.92 -29.76
CA TYR A 556 -3.97 -5.95 -29.21
C TYR A 556 -5.02 -5.84 -30.35
N PRO A 557 -5.14 -6.85 -31.21
CA PRO A 557 -6.01 -6.80 -32.38
C PRO A 557 -7.50 -6.58 -32.03
N GLU A 558 -7.94 -7.02 -30.84
CA GLU A 558 -9.31 -6.85 -30.35
C GLU A 558 -9.68 -5.37 -30.10
N LEU A 559 -8.68 -4.50 -29.93
CA LEU A 559 -8.88 -3.09 -29.61
C LEU A 559 -9.19 -2.23 -30.84
N VAL A 560 -8.78 -2.66 -32.04
CA VAL A 560 -8.73 -1.82 -33.25
C VAL A 560 -10.10 -1.26 -33.66
N ASN A 561 -11.15 -2.07 -33.51
CA ASN A 561 -12.52 -1.74 -33.94
C ASN A 561 -13.49 -1.58 -32.76
N ILE A 562 -12.97 -1.37 -31.54
CA ILE A 562 -13.79 -1.36 -30.32
C ILE A 562 -14.95 -0.35 -30.35
N LEU A 563 -14.75 0.81 -31.00
CA LEU A 563 -15.77 1.85 -31.09
C LEU A 563 -16.92 1.48 -32.05
N ASP A 564 -16.67 0.60 -33.01
CA ASP A 564 -17.66 0.15 -34.00
C ASP A 564 -18.33 -1.17 -33.59
N ASP A 565 -17.94 -1.76 -32.46
CA ASP A 565 -18.34 -3.11 -32.02
C ASP A 565 -19.02 -3.10 -30.64
N GLU A 566 -20.18 -2.44 -30.54
CA GLU A 566 -20.96 -2.27 -29.29
C GLU A 566 -20.05 -1.96 -28.09
N PRO A 567 -19.40 -0.78 -28.04
CA PRO A 567 -18.31 -0.50 -27.09
C PRO A 567 -18.68 -0.66 -25.61
N ALA A 568 -19.98 -0.58 -25.27
CA ALA A 568 -20.51 -0.79 -23.93
C ALA A 568 -20.65 -2.26 -23.52
N ALA A 569 -20.67 -3.20 -24.47
CA ALA A 569 -20.94 -4.61 -24.20
C ALA A 569 -19.68 -5.33 -23.67
N PRO A 570 -19.80 -6.20 -22.65
CA PRO A 570 -18.68 -6.94 -22.07
C PRO A 570 -18.28 -8.17 -22.95
N LYS A 571 -17.97 -7.91 -24.22
CA LYS A 571 -17.66 -8.89 -25.26
C LYS A 571 -16.36 -9.65 -25.02
N GLY A 572 -16.23 -10.82 -25.63
CA GLY A 572 -14.95 -11.54 -25.71
C GLY A 572 -14.46 -12.12 -24.40
N ASN A 573 -15.21 -12.00 -23.30
CA ASN A 573 -14.81 -12.56 -22.02
C ASN A 573 -14.90 -14.09 -22.04
N LEU A 574 -13.85 -14.74 -21.54
CA LEU A 574 -13.73 -16.20 -21.49
C LEU A 574 -13.65 -16.69 -20.05
N VAL A 575 -14.45 -17.70 -19.71
CA VAL A 575 -14.43 -18.41 -18.43
C VAL A 575 -14.28 -19.90 -18.71
N ILE A 576 -13.04 -20.40 -18.68
CA ILE A 576 -12.73 -21.73 -19.22
C ILE A 576 -11.79 -22.55 -18.34
N ARG A 577 -12.00 -23.87 -18.28
CA ARG A 577 -11.09 -24.80 -17.61
C ARG A 577 -10.82 -24.46 -16.16
N ASN A 578 -11.78 -23.91 -15.41
CA ASN A 578 -11.62 -23.64 -13.99
C ASN A 578 -12.20 -24.79 -13.14
N ILE A 579 -11.78 -24.86 -11.88
CA ILE A 579 -12.33 -25.76 -10.87
C ILE A 579 -13.04 -24.92 -9.80
N SER A 580 -14.27 -25.27 -9.44
CA SER A 580 -14.99 -24.63 -8.32
C SER A 580 -15.71 -25.64 -7.45
N VAL A 581 -15.44 -25.56 -6.13
CA VAL A 581 -16.05 -26.42 -5.11
C VAL A 581 -16.32 -25.65 -3.81
N GLY A 582 -17.34 -26.08 -3.07
CA GLY A 582 -17.62 -25.60 -1.69
C GLY A 582 -18.22 -24.20 -1.58
N GLY A 583 -18.42 -23.49 -2.70
CA GLY A 583 -18.92 -22.12 -2.73
C GLY A 583 -20.03 -21.91 -3.76
N LYS A 584 -20.20 -20.66 -4.21
CA LYS A 584 -21.11 -20.31 -5.32
C LYS A 584 -20.28 -20.12 -6.58
N TRP A 585 -20.59 -20.86 -7.65
CA TRP A 585 -19.82 -20.80 -8.90
C TRP A 585 -19.80 -19.40 -9.53
N ASP A 586 -20.93 -18.90 -10.03
CA ASP A 586 -20.95 -17.65 -10.79
C ASP A 586 -22.06 -16.69 -10.35
N GLY A 587 -21.76 -15.41 -10.52
CA GLY A 587 -22.68 -14.27 -10.43
C GLY A 587 -22.64 -13.45 -11.72
N ILE A 588 -22.66 -14.11 -12.88
CA ILE A 588 -22.70 -13.42 -14.18
C ILE A 588 -24.09 -12.82 -14.36
N TYR A 589 -24.16 -11.50 -14.62
CA TYR A 589 -25.43 -10.80 -14.82
C TYR A 589 -26.11 -11.27 -16.11
N ASN A 590 -27.44 -11.26 -16.13
CA ASN A 590 -28.23 -11.74 -17.26
C ASN A 590 -27.92 -10.97 -18.55
N GLU A 591 -27.66 -9.67 -18.44
CA GLU A 591 -27.31 -8.78 -19.54
C GLU A 591 -25.89 -9.05 -20.07
N ALA A 592 -24.97 -9.53 -19.22
CA ALA A 592 -23.62 -9.88 -19.61
C ALA A 592 -23.53 -11.30 -20.22
N ARG A 593 -24.38 -12.23 -19.77
CA ARG A 593 -24.32 -13.67 -20.12
C ARG A 593 -24.22 -13.94 -21.63
N PRO A 594 -24.95 -13.25 -22.55
CA PRO A 594 -24.83 -13.49 -23.99
C PRO A 594 -23.45 -13.19 -24.58
N TYR A 595 -22.64 -12.38 -23.89
CA TYR A 595 -21.33 -11.92 -24.34
C TYR A 595 -20.16 -12.72 -23.73
N VAL A 596 -20.45 -13.62 -22.77
CA VAL A 596 -19.44 -14.41 -22.05
C VAL A 596 -19.44 -15.85 -22.54
N THR A 597 -18.26 -16.37 -22.90
CA THR A 597 -18.10 -17.80 -23.19
C THR A 597 -17.74 -18.56 -21.91
N VAL A 598 -18.65 -19.43 -21.46
CA VAL A 598 -18.42 -20.33 -20.31
C VAL A 598 -18.34 -21.77 -20.81
N LYS A 599 -17.17 -22.41 -20.70
CA LYS A 599 -16.99 -23.81 -21.16
C LYS A 599 -15.93 -24.57 -20.37
N ASP A 600 -16.01 -25.89 -20.39
CA ASP A 600 -14.97 -26.80 -19.87
C ASP A 600 -14.60 -26.56 -18.40
N ASN A 601 -15.49 -26.00 -17.57
CA ASN A 601 -15.26 -25.78 -16.14
C ASN A 601 -15.76 -27.00 -15.33
N LEU A 602 -14.98 -27.44 -14.34
CA LEU A 602 -15.39 -28.45 -13.37
C LEU A 602 -16.05 -27.76 -12.17
N VAL A 603 -17.38 -27.78 -12.12
CA VAL A 603 -18.19 -27.10 -11.10
C VAL A 603 -19.00 -28.13 -10.32
N ASP A 604 -19.02 -28.01 -8.99
CA ASP A 604 -19.80 -28.86 -8.08
C ASP A 604 -19.56 -30.37 -8.26
N GLN A 605 -18.35 -30.73 -8.68
CA GLN A 605 -17.87 -32.10 -8.83
C GLN A 605 -16.54 -32.25 -8.09
N ASP A 606 -16.26 -33.45 -7.58
CA ASP A 606 -15.00 -33.74 -6.89
C ASP A 606 -13.80 -33.61 -7.85
N PRO A 607 -12.89 -32.64 -7.63
CA PRO A 607 -11.70 -32.45 -8.45
C PRO A 607 -10.61 -33.47 -8.12
N LYS A 608 -10.78 -34.27 -7.06
CA LYS A 608 -9.79 -35.22 -6.53
C LYS A 608 -8.50 -34.52 -6.07
N PHE A 609 -8.61 -33.64 -5.08
CA PHE A 609 -7.42 -33.11 -4.42
C PHE A 609 -6.65 -34.24 -3.71
N VAL A 610 -5.31 -34.20 -3.76
CA VAL A 610 -4.43 -35.19 -3.10
C VAL A 610 -4.60 -35.14 -1.57
N LYS A 611 -4.87 -33.95 -1.02
CA LYS A 611 -5.26 -33.72 0.38
C LYS A 611 -6.41 -32.71 0.43
N THR A 612 -7.13 -32.67 1.53
CA THR A 612 -8.23 -31.70 1.71
C THR A 612 -7.69 -30.28 1.77
N PRO A 613 -8.20 -29.33 0.95
CA PRO A 613 -7.85 -27.92 1.10
C PRO A 613 -8.12 -27.39 2.52
N PRO A 614 -7.25 -26.54 3.09
CA PRO A 614 -6.09 -25.91 2.44
C PRO A 614 -4.77 -26.71 2.56
N GLU A 615 -4.77 -27.96 3.04
CA GLU A 615 -3.52 -28.72 3.20
C GLU A 615 -2.78 -28.95 1.87
N SER A 616 -3.53 -29.04 0.77
CA SER A 616 -3.00 -29.02 -0.59
C SER A 616 -4.10 -28.64 -1.57
N PHE A 617 -3.71 -28.01 -2.67
CA PHE A 617 -4.55 -27.77 -3.85
C PHE A 617 -4.09 -28.62 -5.06
N GLN A 618 -3.13 -29.53 -4.85
CA GLN A 618 -2.66 -30.43 -5.88
C GLN A 618 -3.75 -31.46 -6.21
N LEU A 619 -3.95 -31.72 -7.51
CA LEU A 619 -4.89 -32.72 -8.01
C LEU A 619 -4.21 -34.06 -8.20
N SER A 620 -4.94 -35.15 -7.98
CA SER A 620 -4.50 -36.50 -8.35
C SER A 620 -4.41 -36.67 -9.87
N ASP A 621 -3.55 -37.58 -10.34
CA ASP A 621 -3.33 -37.85 -11.77
C ASP A 621 -4.61 -38.26 -12.53
N ASP A 622 -5.60 -38.81 -11.82
CA ASP A 622 -6.87 -39.28 -12.35
C ASP A 622 -8.02 -38.25 -12.16
N SER A 623 -7.69 -37.00 -11.86
CA SER A 623 -8.65 -35.90 -11.76
C SER A 623 -9.47 -35.73 -13.05
N PRO A 624 -10.80 -35.56 -12.96
CA PRO A 624 -11.63 -35.29 -14.14
C PRO A 624 -11.29 -33.95 -14.81
N ALA A 625 -10.70 -32.99 -14.08
CA ALA A 625 -10.33 -31.68 -14.61
C ALA A 625 -9.35 -31.77 -15.80
N TYR A 626 -8.42 -32.73 -15.78
CA TYR A 626 -7.45 -32.91 -16.86
C TYR A 626 -8.11 -33.28 -18.19
N LYS A 627 -9.25 -33.98 -18.17
CA LYS A 627 -10.02 -34.29 -19.39
C LYS A 627 -10.70 -33.06 -20.00
N LEU A 628 -10.97 -32.05 -19.18
CA LEU A 628 -11.48 -30.75 -19.61
C LEU A 628 -10.36 -29.83 -20.12
N GLY A 629 -9.10 -30.28 -20.03
CA GLY A 629 -7.93 -29.53 -20.48
C GLY A 629 -7.25 -28.69 -19.40
N PHE A 630 -7.65 -28.82 -18.12
CA PHE A 630 -6.96 -28.20 -16.99
C PHE A 630 -5.47 -28.58 -16.99
N LYS A 631 -4.61 -27.66 -16.57
CA LYS A 631 -3.16 -27.80 -16.47
C LYS A 631 -2.73 -27.68 -15.00
N PRO A 632 -1.82 -28.54 -14.52
CA PRO A 632 -1.30 -28.44 -13.16
C PRO A 632 -0.76 -27.04 -12.83
N ILE A 633 -1.09 -26.54 -11.65
CA ILE A 633 -0.55 -25.28 -11.10
C ILE A 633 0.79 -25.60 -10.39
N PRO A 634 1.86 -24.83 -10.63
CA PRO A 634 3.15 -24.95 -9.92
C PRO A 634 3.08 -24.38 -8.49
N ILE A 635 2.30 -25.03 -7.62
CA ILE A 635 1.99 -24.58 -6.26
C ILE A 635 3.25 -24.35 -5.41
N GLU A 636 4.27 -25.19 -5.60
CA GLU A 636 5.55 -25.14 -4.88
C GLU A 636 6.37 -23.86 -5.14
N LYS A 637 5.99 -23.06 -6.15
CA LYS A 637 6.66 -21.81 -6.49
C LYS A 637 5.96 -20.58 -5.91
N ILE A 638 4.79 -20.73 -5.30
CA ILE A 638 3.99 -19.62 -4.77
C ILE A 638 4.54 -19.17 -3.41
N GLY A 639 4.51 -17.87 -3.15
CA GLY A 639 4.95 -17.25 -1.91
C GLY A 639 6.44 -16.92 -1.91
N LEU A 640 6.94 -16.60 -0.71
CA LEU A 640 8.35 -16.25 -0.50
C LEU A 640 9.26 -17.45 -0.77
N LYS A 641 10.34 -17.18 -1.52
CA LYS A 641 11.51 -18.03 -1.66
C LYS A 641 12.45 -17.72 -0.50
N ARG A 642 12.68 -18.72 0.35
CA ARG A 642 13.64 -18.66 1.45
C ARG A 642 15.05 -19.01 1.02
#